data_AF-A0A956CLI7-F1
#
_entry.id   AF-A0A956CLI7-F1
#
_cell.length_a   1.000
_cell.length_b   1.000
_cell.length_c   1.000
_cell.angle_alpha   90.00
_cell.angle_beta   90.00
_cell.angle_gamma   90.00
#
_symmetry.space_group_name_H-M   'P 1'
#
loop_
_entity.id
_entity.type
_entity.pdbx_description
1 polymer ?
#
loop_
_entity_poly.entity_id
_entity_poly.type
_entity_poly.pdbx_seq_one_letter_code
_entity_poly.pdbx_strand_id
1 'polypeptide(L)'
;MIARTYLWAFALLLALAGCNSSGDNIDRVQTNLVDKRMFEGDWWYTRTNIDVDGDEANASLYGVFQGNMSYADLGIDKGQSLHMARIRWVIDEDFLYAYRSYELIQNGNDDSRDPDFMGQPLAAFAIEDHVDVRYDYNGITGELSNVRVENTNDRRWYERRYMRVDWSQNMITPFYVGAEGGGSVESAPFFFQEGAHDEFPKSWEPQFVRVRQERKKDTDDPSRYRWVDEWPANADSIVHYMSFVTQELYSPGALCLSYNIPCQTAALTIRNSFLRVPPEHEYAVETETNAEFDRFGTFRTYQRTYVRGGKDRETLHERCERDNDCGVGGKCNTDTHICVGGLTSDFGETDFLAFYRPRHNFWAKSFDDRECIADWECDNRYGDEVGDNGKRVDRSGSLCDKAARRCTVPIADRETRPVAYHLNAGFPRHLVKDAFRVIGDWNEVFMRGQRALEGKKAPNAFNREPVACQTANPTDYCYCGSAEDTGGTCAWTYDPFRSPEEDADLAGSADDENFAEPYDCHIQAADGYEDPAHPESYDDYQAPGVYGYHFVGSECLFLLHANSCDRDPSLPCEDLGDIRYQFFNYIAHGNVGFGGVSLPMVDPTTGELITANANVAATSVESVATQAVDFFPVLRCNGEKGCAKGEEGANDRYFSGDNLRQYFANQGRVERPVGIAASGTDGYSNDNEGRPGIPVDLRGHILKVIAEKQAKIDTLQGVEGRAQIYSDRMTSLAGTSVESKLLASLGLDGQEAMTARLDPTQTPNDAKLTDPGVLAQVSPFRMTGSKYLVHPDDALWQELSAKNIDPPFDAEQRSRYWEYWAEAFRGTPVAEASIRMQQIYLRAVMRHEVGHSVG
;
A
#
# COMPACT_ATOMS: atom_id res chain seq x y z
N MET A 1 -54.66 -82.18 8.58
CA MET A 1 -53.32 -81.80 8.09
C MET A 1 -53.29 -80.53 7.23
N ILE A 2 -54.43 -79.91 6.88
CA ILE A 2 -54.47 -78.75 5.97
C ILE A 2 -54.56 -77.40 6.71
N ALA A 3 -55.02 -77.36 7.98
CA ALA A 3 -55.21 -76.10 8.71
C ALA A 3 -53.97 -75.55 9.44
N ARG A 4 -52.92 -76.36 9.64
CA ARG A 4 -51.69 -75.91 10.33
C ARG A 4 -50.68 -75.24 9.40
N THR A 5 -50.77 -75.47 8.09
CA THR A 5 -49.81 -74.93 7.11
C THR A 5 -50.13 -73.48 6.73
N TYR A 6 -51.40 -73.05 6.82
CA TYR A 6 -51.79 -71.66 6.51
C TYR A 6 -51.47 -70.66 7.62
N LEU A 7 -51.44 -71.09 8.89
CA LEU A 7 -51.09 -70.20 10.00
C LEU A 7 -49.60 -69.84 10.03
N TRP A 8 -48.72 -70.75 9.58
CA TRP A 8 -47.29 -70.47 9.46
C TRP A 8 -46.97 -69.60 8.24
N ALA A 9 -47.71 -69.77 7.13
CA ALA A 9 -47.57 -68.90 5.95
C ALA A 9 -48.07 -67.47 6.22
N PHE A 10 -49.14 -67.28 6.98
CA PHE A 10 -49.65 -65.95 7.33
C PHE A 10 -48.78 -65.24 8.38
N ALA A 11 -48.16 -65.98 9.31
CA ALA A 11 -47.19 -65.43 10.27
C ALA A 11 -45.85 -65.05 9.60
N LEU A 12 -45.42 -65.77 8.55
CA LEU A 12 -44.23 -65.41 7.77
C LEU A 12 -44.47 -64.18 6.85
N LEU A 13 -45.70 -64.01 6.34
CA LEU A 13 -46.08 -62.85 5.53
C LEU A 13 -46.29 -61.57 6.36
N LEU A 14 -46.66 -61.67 7.64
CA LEU A 14 -46.70 -60.53 8.57
C LEU A 14 -45.32 -60.13 9.13
N ALA A 15 -44.33 -61.03 9.08
CA ALA A 15 -42.94 -60.70 9.45
C ALA A 15 -42.17 -59.97 8.33
N LEU A 16 -42.64 -60.02 7.08
CA LEU A 16 -42.03 -59.32 5.94
C LEU A 16 -42.63 -57.93 5.67
N ALA A 17 -43.71 -57.55 6.36
CA ALA A 17 -44.29 -56.20 6.30
C ALA A 17 -43.76 -55.25 7.39
N GLY A 18 -42.75 -55.69 8.16
CA GLY A 18 -42.01 -54.87 9.11
C GLY A 18 -40.72 -54.27 8.52
N CYS A 19 -40.61 -54.16 7.19
CA CYS A 19 -39.59 -53.32 6.58
C CYS A 19 -39.89 -51.87 6.98
N ASN A 20 -39.30 -51.43 8.09
CA ASN A 20 -39.08 -50.02 8.36
C ASN A 20 -38.24 -49.51 7.18
N SER A 21 -38.90 -49.01 6.14
CA SER A 21 -38.22 -48.23 5.11
C SER A 21 -37.58 -47.09 5.85
N SER A 22 -36.26 -47.15 6.04
CA SER A 22 -35.49 -45.98 6.46
C SER A 22 -35.87 -44.89 5.47
N GLY A 23 -36.71 -43.95 5.91
CA GLY A 23 -37.10 -42.82 5.07
C GLY A 23 -35.83 -42.11 4.63
N ASP A 24 -35.88 -41.42 3.49
CA ASP A 24 -34.75 -40.65 3.00
C ASP A 24 -34.17 -39.77 4.13
N ASN A 25 -32.85 -39.62 4.16
CA ASN A 25 -32.21 -38.80 5.18
C ASN A 25 -32.73 -37.36 5.08
N ILE A 26 -33.25 -36.84 6.19
CA ILE A 26 -33.74 -35.46 6.28
C ILE A 26 -32.65 -34.64 6.95
N ASP A 27 -32.10 -33.64 6.26
CA ASP A 27 -31.13 -32.72 6.87
C ASP A 27 -31.84 -31.46 7.38
N ARG A 28 -31.74 -31.21 8.69
CA ARG A 28 -32.25 -29.99 9.36
C ARG A 28 -31.13 -29.08 9.85
N VAL A 29 -29.89 -29.36 9.48
CA VAL A 29 -28.73 -28.53 9.80
C VAL A 29 -28.83 -27.24 9.00
N GLN A 30 -28.72 -26.11 9.69
CA GLN A 30 -28.70 -24.80 9.08
C GLN A 30 -27.34 -24.54 8.41
N THR A 31 -27.31 -23.60 7.46
CA THR A 31 -26.10 -23.17 6.75
C THR A 31 -25.13 -22.43 7.69
N ASN A 32 -23.89 -22.13 7.29
CA ASN A 32 -22.93 -21.29 8.06
C ASN A 32 -22.32 -21.87 9.35
N LEU A 33 -22.28 -23.20 9.51
CA LEU A 33 -21.49 -23.82 10.57
C LEU A 33 -19.99 -23.85 10.25
N VAL A 34 -19.15 -23.46 11.20
CA VAL A 34 -17.69 -23.54 11.11
C VAL A 34 -17.14 -24.64 12.02
N ASP A 35 -16.18 -25.44 11.53
CA ASP A 35 -15.48 -26.47 12.31
C ASP A 35 -14.42 -25.79 13.18
N LYS A 36 -14.46 -25.97 14.50
CA LYS A 36 -13.58 -25.25 15.43
C LYS A 36 -12.08 -25.42 15.13
N ARG A 37 -11.68 -26.53 14.50
CA ARG A 37 -10.28 -26.80 14.13
C ARG A 37 -9.74 -25.86 13.06
N MET A 38 -10.60 -25.12 12.34
CA MET A 38 -10.11 -24.14 11.38
C MET A 38 -9.30 -23.02 12.05
N PHE A 39 -9.57 -22.71 13.32
CA PHE A 39 -8.99 -21.60 14.07
C PHE A 39 -7.61 -21.89 14.69
N GLU A 40 -7.05 -23.07 14.42
CA GLU A 40 -5.71 -23.43 14.88
C GLU A 40 -4.61 -22.60 14.18
N GLY A 41 -3.45 -22.50 14.82
CA GLY A 41 -2.27 -21.81 14.30
C GLY A 41 -2.34 -20.28 14.39
N ASP A 42 -1.28 -19.63 13.92
CA ASP A 42 -1.19 -18.18 13.84
C ASP A 42 -1.78 -17.67 12.53
N TRP A 43 -2.29 -16.45 12.57
CA TRP A 43 -2.91 -15.76 11.44
C TRP A 43 -2.39 -14.33 11.35
N TRP A 44 -2.09 -13.87 10.14
CA TRP A 44 -2.00 -12.45 9.85
C TRP A 44 -3.39 -11.86 9.72
N TYR A 45 -3.57 -10.66 10.25
CA TYR A 45 -4.84 -9.96 10.25
C TYR A 45 -4.65 -8.47 10.00
N THR A 46 -5.47 -7.92 9.10
CA THR A 46 -5.60 -6.49 8.87
C THR A 46 -7.01 -6.15 8.41
N ARG A 47 -7.29 -4.85 8.40
CA ARG A 47 -8.56 -4.25 8.01
C ARG A 47 -8.29 -3.34 6.82
N THR A 48 -9.15 -3.39 5.81
CA THR A 48 -9.01 -2.55 4.61
C THR A 48 -10.34 -1.90 4.30
N ASN A 49 -10.31 -0.59 4.09
CA ASN A 49 -11.47 0.12 3.55
C ASN A 49 -11.62 -0.27 2.09
N ILE A 50 -12.73 -0.93 1.76
CA ILE A 50 -13.02 -1.42 0.41
C ILE A 50 -14.11 -0.60 -0.28
N ASP A 51 -14.81 0.25 0.46
CA ASP A 51 -15.74 1.23 -0.08
C ASP A 51 -15.92 2.42 0.87
N VAL A 52 -15.99 3.62 0.29
CA VAL A 52 -16.21 4.90 0.96
C VAL A 52 -16.96 5.81 -0.01
N ASP A 53 -18.02 6.49 0.43
CA ASP A 53 -18.69 7.47 -0.41
C ASP A 53 -17.73 8.63 -0.76
N GLY A 54 -17.71 9.06 -2.02
CA GLY A 54 -16.83 10.13 -2.50
C GLY A 54 -17.01 11.47 -1.77
N ASP A 55 -18.24 11.80 -1.35
CA ASP A 55 -18.50 13.01 -0.55
C ASP A 55 -18.01 12.84 0.90
N GLU A 56 -17.95 11.60 1.39
CA GLU A 56 -17.52 11.23 2.74
C GLU A 56 -16.00 10.96 2.85
N ALA A 57 -15.31 10.78 1.72
CA ALA A 57 -13.87 10.53 1.66
C ALA A 57 -13.02 11.65 2.32
N ASN A 58 -13.57 12.87 2.44
CA ASN A 58 -12.94 14.01 3.12
C ASN A 58 -13.26 14.10 4.61
N ALA A 59 -13.97 13.13 5.18
CA ALA A 59 -14.35 13.15 6.59
C ALA A 59 -13.14 13.12 7.55
N SER A 60 -11.92 12.88 7.07
CA SER A 60 -10.71 12.87 7.90
C SER A 60 -9.58 13.77 7.37
N LEU A 61 -8.68 14.18 8.27
CA LEU A 61 -7.49 15.02 7.99
C LEU A 61 -6.59 14.48 6.87
N TYR A 62 -6.53 13.15 6.70
CA TYR A 62 -5.73 12.48 5.66
C TYR A 62 -6.60 11.86 4.55
N GLY A 63 -7.92 12.09 4.61
CA GLY A 63 -8.92 11.40 3.80
C GLY A 63 -9.12 9.93 4.21
N VAL A 64 -10.27 9.38 3.83
CA VAL A 64 -10.54 7.93 3.87
C VAL A 64 -10.78 7.48 2.44
N PHE A 65 -10.15 6.37 2.03
CA PHE A 65 -10.13 5.93 0.63
C PHE A 65 -10.14 4.40 0.52
N GLN A 66 -10.63 3.89 -0.61
CA GLN A 66 -10.53 2.46 -0.96
C GLN A 66 -9.08 2.02 -1.10
N GLY A 67 -8.72 0.95 -0.40
CA GLY A 67 -7.35 0.45 -0.29
C GLY A 67 -6.63 0.93 0.97
N ASN A 68 -7.21 1.84 1.76
CA ASN A 68 -6.64 2.26 3.04
C ASN A 68 -6.63 1.09 4.03
N MET A 69 -5.44 0.69 4.47
CA MET A 69 -5.19 -0.45 5.35
C MET A 69 -4.87 0.05 6.75
N SER A 70 -5.49 -0.55 7.76
CA SER A 70 -5.31 -0.13 9.14
C SER A 70 -4.09 -0.81 9.78
N TYR A 71 -3.29 -0.03 10.49
CA TYR A 71 -2.11 -0.52 11.20
C TYR A 71 -2.51 -1.06 12.59
N ALA A 72 -1.93 -2.19 12.96
CA ALA A 72 -2.10 -2.78 14.28
C ALA A 72 -1.12 -2.19 15.30
N ASP A 73 -1.47 -2.30 16.58
CA ASP A 73 -0.51 -2.27 17.68
C ASP A 73 0.40 -1.01 17.74
N LEU A 74 -0.19 0.19 17.78
CA LEU A 74 0.52 1.46 18.04
C LEU A 74 1.44 1.41 19.27
N GLY A 75 1.23 0.46 20.20
CA GLY A 75 2.10 0.26 21.35
C GLY A 75 3.53 -0.19 21.02
N ILE A 76 3.78 -0.67 19.79
CA ILE A 76 5.12 -1.08 19.33
C ILE A 76 6.06 0.14 19.26
N ASP A 77 5.67 1.16 18.49
CA ASP A 77 6.52 2.32 18.22
C ASP A 77 5.76 3.64 18.05
N LYS A 78 4.52 3.72 18.55
CA LYS A 78 3.60 4.86 18.38
C LYS A 78 3.18 5.11 16.93
N GLY A 79 3.12 4.06 16.11
CA GLY A 79 2.63 4.13 14.73
C GLY A 79 3.66 4.67 13.75
N GLN A 80 4.95 4.53 14.06
CA GLN A 80 6.02 4.85 13.12
C GLN A 80 6.19 3.75 12.06
N SER A 81 5.76 2.53 12.36
CA SER A 81 5.81 1.36 11.49
C SER A 81 4.42 0.88 11.10
N LEU A 82 4.28 0.40 9.87
CA LEU A 82 3.02 -0.04 9.28
C LEU A 82 2.81 -1.54 9.53
N HIS A 83 2.63 -1.91 10.80
CA HIS A 83 2.47 -3.32 11.19
C HIS A 83 1.07 -3.85 10.89
N MET A 84 0.99 -5.08 10.38
CA MET A 84 -0.24 -5.87 10.52
C MET A 84 -0.28 -6.59 11.86
N ALA A 85 -1.45 -7.10 12.21
CA ALA A 85 -1.58 -7.95 13.38
C ALA A 85 -1.16 -9.38 13.04
N ARG A 86 -0.55 -10.06 14.02
CA ARG A 86 -0.44 -11.51 14.08
C ARG A 86 -1.24 -11.99 15.28
N ILE A 87 -2.19 -12.89 15.03
CA ILE A 87 -3.22 -13.31 15.99
C ILE A 87 -3.31 -14.82 16.13
N ARG A 88 -3.84 -15.24 17.27
CA ARG A 88 -4.28 -16.60 17.56
C ARG A 88 -5.70 -16.55 18.10
N TRP A 89 -6.52 -17.52 17.69
CA TRP A 89 -7.92 -17.54 18.06
C TRP A 89 -8.14 -18.20 19.43
N VAL A 90 -9.05 -17.62 20.21
CA VAL A 90 -9.58 -18.21 21.43
C VAL A 90 -11.09 -18.32 21.28
N ILE A 91 -11.60 -19.53 21.45
CA ILE A 91 -13.03 -19.83 21.38
C ILE A 91 -13.57 -19.86 22.81
N ASP A 92 -14.40 -18.88 23.15
CA ASP A 92 -15.19 -18.86 24.38
C ASP A 92 -16.63 -19.35 24.11
N GLU A 93 -17.51 -19.29 25.12
CA GLU A 93 -18.92 -19.71 24.99
C GLU A 93 -19.75 -18.74 24.14
N ASP A 94 -19.57 -17.43 24.34
CA ASP A 94 -20.37 -16.40 23.68
C ASP A 94 -19.58 -15.60 22.61
N PHE A 95 -18.25 -15.73 22.59
CA PHE A 95 -17.39 -14.91 21.73
C PHE A 95 -16.21 -15.71 21.16
N LEU A 96 -15.88 -15.39 19.91
CA LEU A 96 -14.66 -15.78 19.24
C LEU A 96 -13.70 -14.60 19.26
N TYR A 97 -12.57 -14.73 19.96
CA TYR A 97 -11.57 -13.67 20.09
C TYR A 97 -10.33 -13.95 19.24
N ALA A 98 -9.82 -12.92 18.57
CA ALA A 98 -8.50 -12.91 17.95
C ALA A 98 -7.51 -12.22 18.90
N TYR A 99 -6.69 -12.98 19.60
CA TYR A 99 -5.67 -12.43 20.51
C TYR A 99 -4.34 -12.23 19.79
N ARG A 100 -3.65 -11.13 20.08
CA ARG A 100 -2.29 -10.91 19.58
C ARG A 100 -1.36 -12.04 20.03
N SER A 101 -0.59 -12.62 19.11
CA SER A 101 0.30 -13.76 19.39
C SER A 101 1.78 -13.38 19.65
N TYR A 102 2.09 -12.09 19.73
CA TYR A 102 3.45 -11.56 19.90
C TYR A 102 3.50 -10.44 20.95
N GLU A 103 4.70 -10.06 21.38
CA GLU A 103 4.89 -9.01 22.38
C GLU A 103 5.04 -7.61 21.77
N LEU A 104 4.53 -6.58 22.44
CA LEU A 104 4.83 -5.18 22.10
C LEU A 104 6.29 -4.81 22.35
N ILE A 105 6.87 -5.38 23.40
CA ILE A 105 8.26 -5.21 23.78
C ILE A 105 8.85 -6.61 23.83
N GLN A 106 9.71 -6.94 22.89
CA GLN A 106 10.32 -8.25 22.77
C GLN A 106 11.12 -8.60 24.05
N ASN A 107 10.89 -9.78 24.62
CA ASN A 107 11.38 -10.25 25.93
C ASN A 107 10.86 -9.45 27.14
N GLY A 108 9.83 -8.61 26.95
CA GLY A 108 9.23 -7.79 27.99
C GLY A 108 8.49 -8.61 29.04
N ASN A 109 7.84 -9.70 28.65
CA ASN A 109 7.02 -10.55 29.52
C ASN A 109 7.71 -11.87 29.89
N ASP A 110 7.46 -12.36 31.11
CA ASP A 110 8.08 -13.58 31.66
C ASP A 110 7.61 -14.85 30.91
N ASP A 111 6.38 -14.81 30.42
CA ASP A 111 5.66 -15.83 29.66
C ASP A 111 5.79 -15.63 28.13
N SER A 112 6.61 -14.68 27.67
CA SER A 112 6.86 -14.42 26.25
C SER A 112 7.33 -15.61 25.43
N ARG A 113 7.90 -16.61 26.11
CA ARG A 113 8.41 -17.85 25.53
C ARG A 113 7.41 -19.00 25.63
N ASP A 114 6.27 -18.77 26.28
CA ASP A 114 5.19 -19.72 26.32
C ASP A 114 4.56 -19.78 24.92
N PRO A 115 4.52 -20.97 24.28
CA PRO A 115 3.79 -21.15 23.03
C PRO A 115 2.34 -20.68 23.13
N ASP A 116 1.74 -20.61 24.32
CA ASP A 116 0.37 -20.17 24.59
C ASP A 116 0.26 -18.68 24.98
N PHE A 117 1.31 -17.87 24.75
CA PHE A 117 1.26 -16.43 25.01
C PHE A 117 0.08 -15.76 24.30
N MET A 118 -0.64 -14.89 25.04
CA MET A 118 -1.77 -14.09 24.53
C MET A 118 -1.61 -12.63 24.96
N GLY A 119 -1.60 -11.71 23.98
CA GLY A 119 -1.62 -10.27 24.20
C GLY A 119 -3.03 -9.72 24.46
N GLN A 120 -3.34 -8.52 23.98
CA GLN A 120 -4.73 -8.02 23.98
C GLN A 120 -5.52 -8.58 22.78
N PRO A 121 -6.87 -8.62 22.87
CA PRO A 121 -7.70 -8.99 21.74
C PRO A 121 -7.71 -7.89 20.68
N LEU A 122 -7.64 -8.29 19.40
CA LEU A 122 -7.59 -7.43 18.22
C LEU A 122 -8.85 -7.53 17.34
N ALA A 123 -9.66 -8.58 17.52
CA ALA A 123 -11.01 -8.70 16.98
C ALA A 123 -11.87 -9.57 17.90
N ALA A 124 -13.18 -9.37 17.86
CA ALA A 124 -14.13 -10.26 18.53
C ALA A 124 -15.44 -10.36 17.75
N PHE A 125 -15.93 -11.58 17.60
CA PHE A 125 -17.19 -11.91 16.91
C PHE A 125 -18.08 -12.70 17.87
N ALA A 126 -19.38 -12.42 17.87
CA ALA A 126 -20.32 -13.14 18.72
C ALA A 126 -20.51 -14.58 18.23
N ILE A 127 -20.67 -15.51 19.15
CA ILE A 127 -21.02 -16.91 18.87
C ILE A 127 -22.51 -17.08 19.16
N GLU A 128 -23.27 -17.51 18.16
CA GLU A 128 -24.70 -17.74 18.28
C GLU A 128 -25.00 -19.10 18.94
N ASP A 129 -24.25 -20.13 18.56
CA ASP A 129 -24.40 -21.47 19.13
C ASP A 129 -23.16 -22.34 18.92
N HIS A 130 -22.96 -23.31 19.82
CA HIS A 130 -22.02 -24.40 19.65
C HIS A 130 -22.80 -25.68 19.40
N VAL A 131 -22.54 -26.37 18.29
CA VAL A 131 -23.36 -27.50 17.87
C VAL A 131 -22.53 -28.71 17.47
N ASP A 132 -23.12 -29.88 17.65
CA ASP A 132 -22.71 -31.08 16.96
C ASP A 132 -23.71 -31.48 15.91
N VAL A 133 -23.20 -31.88 14.76
CA VAL A 133 -24.05 -32.35 13.68
C VAL A 133 -24.12 -33.87 13.71
N ARG A 134 -25.28 -34.41 14.04
CA ARG A 134 -25.52 -35.86 14.17
C ARG A 134 -26.97 -36.23 13.88
N TYR A 135 -27.23 -37.52 13.74
CA TYR A 135 -28.59 -38.03 13.64
C TYR A 135 -29.31 -37.89 14.98
N ASP A 136 -30.54 -37.39 14.93
CA ASP A 136 -31.43 -37.30 16.09
C ASP A 136 -31.74 -38.71 16.59
N TYR A 137 -32.01 -38.86 17.88
CA TYR A 137 -32.20 -40.16 18.50
C TYR A 137 -33.24 -40.12 19.60
N ASN A 138 -33.82 -41.28 19.90
CA ASN A 138 -34.74 -41.39 21.02
C ASN A 138 -33.96 -41.40 22.35
N GLY A 139 -34.14 -40.35 23.17
CA GLY A 139 -33.45 -40.18 24.45
C GLY A 139 -33.65 -41.30 25.50
N ILE A 140 -34.63 -42.20 25.31
CA ILE A 140 -34.89 -43.34 26.20
C ILE A 140 -34.22 -44.63 25.67
N THR A 141 -34.24 -44.85 24.34
CA THR A 141 -33.83 -46.11 23.71
C THR A 141 -32.49 -46.05 22.98
N GLY A 142 -32.00 -44.86 22.64
CA GLY A 142 -30.77 -44.64 21.88
C GLY A 142 -30.88 -44.94 20.38
N GLU A 143 -32.07 -45.30 19.89
CA GLU A 143 -32.29 -45.60 18.47
C GLU A 143 -32.17 -44.32 17.63
N LEU A 144 -31.30 -44.35 16.61
CA LEU A 144 -31.06 -43.24 15.68
C LEU A 144 -32.22 -43.10 14.71
N SER A 145 -32.63 -41.87 14.45
CA SER A 145 -33.56 -41.50 13.37
C SER A 145 -32.82 -41.24 12.06
N ASN A 146 -33.56 -41.10 10.96
CA ASN A 146 -33.06 -40.65 9.66
C ASN A 146 -32.92 -39.12 9.55
N VAL A 147 -33.10 -38.36 10.64
CA VAL A 147 -33.04 -36.90 10.64
C VAL A 147 -31.70 -36.42 11.20
N ARG A 148 -30.94 -35.66 10.43
CA ARG A 148 -29.71 -34.99 10.86
C ARG A 148 -30.06 -33.63 11.48
N VAL A 149 -29.58 -33.37 12.69
CA VAL A 149 -29.90 -32.17 13.48
C VAL A 149 -28.66 -31.55 14.07
N GLU A 150 -28.77 -30.26 14.39
CA GLU A 150 -27.82 -29.55 15.25
C GLU A 150 -28.16 -29.87 16.72
N ASN A 151 -27.20 -30.47 17.42
CA ASN A 151 -27.37 -30.81 18.82
C ASN A 151 -26.55 -29.91 19.74
N THR A 152 -27.22 -29.40 20.76
CA THR A 152 -26.70 -28.44 21.73
C THR A 152 -26.82 -28.93 23.17
N ASN A 153 -27.15 -30.21 23.41
CA ASN A 153 -27.53 -30.70 24.74
C ASN A 153 -26.63 -31.81 25.29
N ASP A 154 -26.10 -32.71 24.46
CA ASP A 154 -25.46 -33.93 24.98
C ASP A 154 -24.03 -33.71 25.44
N ARG A 155 -23.32 -32.79 24.79
CA ARG A 155 -21.94 -32.43 25.10
C ARG A 155 -21.86 -30.99 25.53
N ARG A 156 -20.87 -30.66 26.35
CA ARG A 156 -20.60 -29.26 26.72
C ARG A 156 -20.13 -28.48 25.50
N TRP A 157 -20.38 -27.17 25.47
CA TRP A 157 -20.12 -26.34 24.30
C TRP A 157 -18.68 -26.48 23.77
N TYR A 158 -17.68 -26.57 24.65
CA TYR A 158 -16.26 -26.69 24.29
C TYR A 158 -15.89 -28.07 23.71
N GLU A 159 -16.72 -29.10 23.91
CA GLU A 159 -16.52 -30.44 23.36
C GLU A 159 -17.22 -30.64 22.01
N ARG A 160 -18.09 -29.70 21.63
CA ARG A 160 -18.83 -29.72 20.36
C ARG A 160 -17.92 -29.29 19.22
N ARG A 161 -18.07 -29.95 18.06
CA ARG A 161 -17.17 -29.79 16.91
C ARG A 161 -17.39 -28.50 16.14
N TYR A 162 -18.62 -28.02 16.06
CA TYR A 162 -18.99 -26.87 15.25
C TYR A 162 -19.46 -25.70 16.11
N MET A 163 -19.40 -24.52 15.53
CA MET A 163 -20.03 -23.33 16.08
C MET A 163 -20.60 -22.46 14.96
N ARG A 164 -21.50 -21.57 15.34
CA ARG A 164 -22.11 -20.56 14.49
C ARG A 164 -21.65 -19.21 14.99
N VAL A 165 -21.00 -18.45 14.13
CA VAL A 165 -20.42 -17.15 14.46
C VAL A 165 -21.17 -16.08 13.69
N ASP A 166 -21.54 -15.00 14.38
CA ASP A 166 -22.06 -13.80 13.77
C ASP A 166 -20.88 -12.95 13.26
N TRP A 167 -20.69 -12.98 11.93
CA TRP A 167 -19.65 -12.22 11.25
C TRP A 167 -20.06 -10.79 10.88
N SER A 168 -21.29 -10.39 11.20
CA SER A 168 -21.85 -9.09 10.78
C SER A 168 -21.17 -7.90 11.43
N GLN A 169 -20.55 -8.10 12.60
CA GLN A 169 -19.97 -7.03 13.40
C GLN A 169 -18.69 -7.50 14.08
N ASN A 170 -17.61 -6.74 13.90
CA ASN A 170 -16.43 -6.86 14.75
C ASN A 170 -16.62 -5.93 15.97
N MET A 171 -16.60 -6.51 17.17
CA MET A 171 -16.86 -5.79 18.43
C MET A 171 -15.64 -5.01 18.94
N ILE A 172 -14.47 -5.19 18.31
CA ILE A 172 -13.25 -4.47 18.65
C ILE A 172 -12.81 -3.67 17.43
N THR A 173 -12.56 -2.37 17.64
CA THR A 173 -11.97 -1.45 16.67
C THR A 173 -10.58 -0.98 17.15
N PRO A 174 -9.57 -1.87 17.28
CA PRO A 174 -8.29 -1.53 17.90
C PRO A 174 -7.23 -1.08 16.89
N PHE A 175 -7.56 -1.07 15.60
CA PHE A 175 -6.64 -0.66 14.55
C PHE A 175 -6.80 0.81 14.31
N TYR A 176 -5.66 1.47 14.09
CA TYR A 176 -5.62 2.86 13.74
C TYR A 176 -5.70 2.98 12.22
N VAL A 177 -6.77 3.58 11.72
CA VAL A 177 -6.74 4.22 10.42
C VAL A 177 -6.07 5.57 10.63
N GLY A 178 -5.10 5.97 9.79
CA GLY A 178 -4.44 7.28 9.87
C GLY A 178 -5.39 8.50 10.04
N ALA A 179 -6.67 8.27 9.82
CA ALA A 179 -7.80 9.16 10.01
C ALA A 179 -8.28 9.43 11.46
N GLU A 180 -7.85 8.67 12.47
CA GLU A 180 -8.46 8.66 13.82
C GLU A 180 -7.91 9.70 14.80
N GLY A 181 -7.17 10.70 14.32
CA GLY A 181 -6.63 11.78 15.15
C GLY A 181 -7.69 12.72 15.72
N GLY A 182 -8.60 12.24 16.59
CA GLY A 182 -9.64 13.01 17.30
C GLY A 182 -11.10 12.73 16.90
N GLY A 183 -11.34 11.84 15.93
CA GLY A 183 -12.68 11.35 15.56
C GLY A 183 -13.09 10.10 16.35
N SER A 184 -14.37 9.75 16.35
CA SER A 184 -14.89 8.52 16.96
C SER A 184 -15.32 7.52 15.90
N VAL A 185 -15.02 6.24 16.13
CA VAL A 185 -15.41 5.13 15.27
C VAL A 185 -16.36 4.22 16.03
N GLU A 186 -17.48 3.87 15.41
CA GLU A 186 -18.46 2.94 15.97
C GLU A 186 -18.73 1.80 14.98
N SER A 187 -18.62 0.56 15.45
CA SER A 187 -18.92 -0.62 14.65
C SER A 187 -20.43 -0.79 14.46
N ALA A 188 -20.86 -1.09 13.23
CA ALA A 188 -22.25 -1.32 12.88
C ALA A 188 -22.44 -2.73 12.30
N PRO A 189 -23.52 -3.45 12.67
CA PRO A 189 -23.77 -4.78 12.12
C PRO A 189 -24.17 -4.71 10.65
N PHE A 190 -23.52 -5.52 9.82
CA PHE A 190 -23.73 -5.61 8.39
C PHE A 190 -24.05 -7.04 7.96
N PHE A 191 -25.30 -7.30 7.54
CA PHE A 191 -25.80 -8.65 7.30
C PHE A 191 -25.89 -8.99 5.81
N PHE A 192 -25.29 -10.12 5.44
CA PHE A 192 -25.53 -10.77 4.15
C PHE A 192 -26.54 -11.90 4.34
N GLN A 193 -27.80 -11.65 3.98
CA GLN A 193 -28.83 -12.68 3.93
C GLN A 193 -28.97 -13.23 2.51
N GLU A 194 -29.02 -14.56 2.39
CA GLU A 194 -29.21 -15.24 1.11
C GLU A 194 -30.53 -14.79 0.46
N GLY A 195 -30.43 -14.16 -0.72
CA GLY A 195 -31.58 -13.60 -1.45
C GLY A 195 -32.06 -12.22 -1.00
N ALA A 196 -31.36 -11.54 -0.07
CA ALA A 196 -31.81 -10.25 0.47
C ALA A 196 -31.36 -9.04 -0.36
N HIS A 197 -30.23 -9.07 -1.07
CA HIS A 197 -29.71 -7.88 -1.77
C HIS A 197 -28.93 -8.22 -3.05
N ASP A 198 -29.46 -7.84 -4.21
CA ASP A 198 -28.72 -7.78 -5.49
C ASP A 198 -27.86 -6.50 -5.59
N GLU A 199 -27.90 -5.63 -4.56
CA GLU A 199 -27.28 -4.30 -4.56
C GLU A 199 -25.79 -4.32 -4.16
N PHE A 200 -25.31 -5.36 -3.47
CA PHE A 200 -23.91 -5.48 -3.04
C PHE A 200 -23.16 -6.54 -3.86
N PRO A 201 -21.85 -6.35 -4.10
CA PRO A 201 -21.03 -7.36 -4.76
C PRO A 201 -21.03 -8.68 -3.99
N LYS A 202 -21.16 -9.81 -4.70
CA LYS A 202 -21.05 -11.16 -4.10
C LYS A 202 -19.72 -11.38 -3.37
N SER A 203 -18.66 -10.67 -3.78
CA SER A 203 -17.37 -10.76 -3.12
C SER A 203 -17.36 -10.26 -1.68
N TRP A 204 -18.40 -9.52 -1.26
CA TRP A 204 -18.52 -9.03 0.11
C TRP A 204 -19.12 -10.08 1.07
N GLU A 205 -19.69 -11.16 0.55
CA GLU A 205 -20.16 -12.29 1.37
C GLU A 205 -18.98 -12.94 2.13
N PRO A 206 -19.21 -13.52 3.33
CA PRO A 206 -18.18 -14.23 4.08
C PRO A 206 -17.41 -15.26 3.25
N GLN A 207 -16.08 -15.11 3.19
CA GLN A 207 -15.22 -16.00 2.40
C GLN A 207 -14.48 -17.00 3.30
N PHE A 208 -14.42 -18.26 2.86
CA PHE A 208 -13.63 -19.32 3.50
C PHE A 208 -12.89 -20.12 2.44
N VAL A 209 -11.62 -19.80 2.21
CA VAL A 209 -10.83 -20.40 1.14
C VAL A 209 -9.91 -21.49 1.68
N ARG A 210 -9.99 -22.67 1.07
CA ARG A 210 -9.19 -23.84 1.43
C ARG A 210 -7.97 -23.99 0.54
N VAL A 211 -6.90 -24.55 1.09
CA VAL A 211 -5.65 -24.83 0.37
C VAL A 211 -5.90 -25.62 -0.94
N ARG A 212 -6.82 -26.58 -0.93
CA ARG A 212 -7.16 -27.35 -2.14
C ARG A 212 -7.70 -26.50 -3.28
N GLN A 213 -8.35 -25.37 -3.00
CA GLN A 213 -8.83 -24.48 -4.06
C GLN A 213 -7.66 -23.80 -4.77
N GLU A 214 -6.63 -23.41 -4.03
CA GLU A 214 -5.41 -22.83 -4.59
C GLU A 214 -4.56 -23.86 -5.34
N ARG A 215 -4.42 -25.09 -4.82
CA ARG A 215 -3.68 -26.17 -5.50
C ARG A 215 -4.27 -26.62 -6.84
N LYS A 216 -5.56 -26.31 -7.09
CA LYS A 216 -6.23 -26.64 -8.35
C LYS A 216 -5.94 -25.64 -9.46
N LYS A 217 -5.46 -24.45 -9.11
CA LYS A 217 -5.04 -23.43 -10.07
C LYS A 217 -3.70 -23.84 -10.67
N ASP A 218 -3.50 -23.49 -11.94
CA ASP A 218 -2.23 -23.72 -12.61
C ASP A 218 -1.10 -22.96 -11.91
N THR A 219 0.15 -23.40 -12.06
CA THR A 219 1.32 -22.73 -11.43
C THR A 219 1.45 -21.29 -11.87
N ASP A 220 1.05 -21.01 -13.11
CA ASP A 220 1.19 -19.71 -13.75
C ASP A 220 -0.11 -18.89 -13.68
N ASP A 221 -1.12 -19.38 -12.93
CA ASP A 221 -2.38 -18.67 -12.71
C ASP A 221 -2.14 -17.41 -11.85
N PRO A 222 -2.42 -16.19 -12.36
CA PRO A 222 -2.24 -14.93 -11.63
C PRO A 222 -2.96 -14.85 -10.28
N SER A 223 -4.05 -15.61 -10.12
CA SER A 223 -4.85 -15.62 -8.90
C SER A 223 -4.35 -16.66 -7.89
N ARG A 224 -3.32 -17.44 -8.20
CA ARG A 224 -2.83 -18.51 -7.32
C ARG A 224 -2.13 -17.92 -6.09
N TYR A 225 -2.54 -18.38 -4.92
CA TYR A 225 -1.91 -18.01 -3.65
C TYR A 225 -0.41 -18.35 -3.60
N ARG A 226 0.43 -17.33 -3.39
CA ARG A 226 1.91 -17.40 -3.49
C ARG A 226 2.60 -18.37 -2.54
N TRP A 227 1.97 -18.73 -1.41
CA TRP A 227 2.55 -19.65 -0.41
C TRP A 227 1.83 -21.00 -0.35
N VAL A 228 1.12 -21.37 -1.42
CA VAL A 228 0.41 -22.66 -1.49
C VAL A 228 1.35 -23.86 -1.31
N ASP A 229 2.60 -23.72 -1.74
CA ASP A 229 3.60 -24.79 -1.69
C ASP A 229 4.29 -24.93 -0.31
N GLU A 230 4.05 -23.98 0.62
CA GLU A 230 4.48 -24.06 2.03
C GLU A 230 3.45 -24.74 2.94
N TRP A 231 2.37 -25.26 2.35
CA TRP A 231 1.42 -26.09 3.04
C TRP A 231 1.77 -27.58 2.87
N PRO A 232 1.70 -28.38 3.94
CA PRO A 232 1.84 -29.83 3.84
C PRO A 232 0.85 -30.46 2.84
N ALA A 233 1.23 -31.58 2.23
CA ALA A 233 0.40 -32.26 1.23
C ALA A 233 -0.98 -32.72 1.76
N ASN A 234 -1.12 -32.93 3.07
CA ASN A 234 -2.38 -33.32 3.73
C ASN A 234 -3.24 -32.12 4.18
N ALA A 235 -2.84 -30.89 3.86
CA ALA A 235 -3.51 -29.66 4.30
C ALA A 235 -4.72 -29.24 3.44
N ASP A 236 -5.12 -30.03 2.44
CA ASP A 236 -6.17 -29.68 1.46
C ASP A 236 -7.49 -29.16 2.04
N SER A 237 -7.90 -29.68 3.20
CA SER A 237 -9.16 -29.31 3.85
C SER A 237 -9.06 -28.06 4.74
N ILE A 238 -7.85 -27.58 5.01
CA ILE A 238 -7.57 -26.45 5.88
C ILE A 238 -8.03 -25.17 5.18
N VAL A 239 -8.78 -24.34 5.93
CA VAL A 239 -9.06 -22.95 5.55
C VAL A 239 -7.81 -22.14 5.85
N HIS A 240 -7.22 -21.54 4.81
CA HIS A 240 -6.02 -20.73 4.94
C HIS A 240 -6.33 -19.24 4.87
N TYR A 241 -7.44 -18.85 4.24
CA TYR A 241 -7.87 -17.46 4.15
C TYR A 241 -9.35 -17.36 4.48
N MET A 242 -9.72 -16.34 5.23
CA MET A 242 -11.11 -15.95 5.46
C MET A 242 -11.23 -14.44 5.52
N SER A 243 -12.37 -13.93 5.09
CA SER A 243 -12.68 -12.51 5.21
C SER A 243 -14.15 -12.23 5.40
N PHE A 244 -14.40 -11.12 6.09
CA PHE A 244 -15.74 -10.65 6.46
C PHE A 244 -15.83 -9.16 6.23
N VAL A 245 -16.84 -8.72 5.49
CA VAL A 245 -17.12 -7.31 5.30
C VAL A 245 -18.04 -6.82 6.41
N THR A 246 -17.61 -5.76 7.11
CA THR A 246 -18.37 -5.09 8.17
C THR A 246 -18.50 -3.60 7.84
N GLN A 247 -19.36 -2.89 8.57
CA GLN A 247 -19.48 -1.43 8.45
C GLN A 247 -19.04 -0.73 9.74
N GLU A 248 -18.45 0.44 9.58
CA GLU A 248 -18.12 1.33 10.69
C GLU A 248 -18.55 2.76 10.39
N LEU A 249 -18.99 3.47 11.41
CA LEU A 249 -19.37 4.88 11.33
C LEU A 249 -18.22 5.71 11.89
N TYR A 250 -17.55 6.46 11.02
CA TYR A 250 -16.52 7.41 11.40
C TYR A 250 -17.12 8.80 11.57
N SER A 251 -17.02 9.37 12.78
CA SER A 251 -17.47 10.72 13.07
C SER A 251 -16.28 11.62 13.39
N PRO A 252 -16.02 12.71 12.61
CA PRO A 252 -14.85 13.57 12.82
C PRO A 252 -14.88 14.37 14.12
N GLY A 253 -16.03 14.47 14.79
CA GLY A 253 -16.17 15.19 16.05
C GLY A 253 -15.73 16.65 15.94
N ALA A 254 -14.97 17.15 16.92
CA ALA A 254 -14.51 18.53 16.93
C ALA A 254 -13.46 18.85 15.84
N LEU A 255 -12.83 17.83 15.22
CA LEU A 255 -11.83 18.04 14.16
C LEU A 255 -12.42 18.75 12.95
N CYS A 256 -13.69 18.50 12.64
CA CYS A 256 -14.35 19.17 11.53
C CYS A 256 -14.39 20.70 11.68
N LEU A 257 -14.46 21.18 12.92
CA LEU A 257 -14.40 22.60 13.24
C LEU A 257 -12.96 23.15 13.23
N SER A 258 -11.98 22.33 13.61
CA SER A 258 -10.58 22.73 13.70
C SER A 258 -9.84 22.72 12.36
N TYR A 259 -10.24 21.83 11.44
CA TYR A 259 -9.53 21.56 10.18
C TYR A 259 -10.35 21.84 8.92
N ASN A 260 -11.55 22.41 9.06
CA ASN A 260 -12.45 22.72 7.94
C ASN A 260 -12.75 21.51 7.03
N ILE A 261 -12.79 20.31 7.63
CA ILE A 261 -13.26 19.09 6.98
C ILE A 261 -14.79 18.95 7.17
N PRO A 262 -15.52 18.25 6.28
CA PRO A 262 -16.96 18.04 6.44
C PRO A 262 -17.32 17.44 7.81
N CYS A 263 -18.29 18.03 8.52
CA CYS A 263 -18.77 17.53 9.82
C CYS A 263 -19.72 16.32 9.72
N GLN A 264 -19.78 15.66 8.57
CA GLN A 264 -20.65 14.50 8.36
C GLN A 264 -19.98 13.22 8.85
N THR A 265 -20.79 12.30 9.37
CA THR A 265 -20.34 10.94 9.67
C THR A 265 -20.17 10.18 8.36
N ALA A 266 -19.05 9.50 8.20
CA ALA A 266 -18.76 8.65 7.05
C ALA A 266 -19.07 7.18 7.37
N ALA A 267 -19.74 6.49 6.46
CA ALA A 267 -19.91 5.04 6.52
C ALA A 267 -18.73 4.35 5.80
N LEU A 268 -17.93 3.65 6.57
CA LEU A 268 -16.76 2.92 6.07
C LEU A 268 -17.13 1.46 5.89
N THR A 269 -16.98 0.94 4.67
CA THR A 269 -17.11 -0.49 4.40
C THR A 269 -15.74 -1.13 4.49
N ILE A 270 -15.59 -2.09 5.40
CA ILE A 270 -14.30 -2.61 5.82
C ILE A 270 -14.25 -4.12 5.62
N ARG A 271 -13.22 -4.59 4.90
CA ARG A 271 -12.90 -6.00 4.82
C ARG A 271 -11.93 -6.36 5.94
N ASN A 272 -12.36 -7.25 6.84
CA ASN A 272 -11.53 -7.89 7.84
C ASN A 272 -10.92 -9.14 7.19
N SER A 273 -9.60 -9.17 7.00
CA SER A 273 -8.94 -10.24 6.26
C SER A 273 -7.97 -11.01 7.14
N PHE A 274 -8.15 -12.32 7.21
CA PHE A 274 -7.34 -13.23 8.00
C PHE A 274 -6.66 -14.24 7.08
N LEU A 275 -5.33 -14.26 7.12
CA LEU A 275 -4.51 -15.20 6.35
C LEU A 275 -3.68 -16.05 7.32
N ARG A 276 -3.89 -17.36 7.30
CA ARG A 276 -3.20 -18.30 8.18
C ARG A 276 -1.74 -18.41 7.76
N VAL A 277 -0.84 -18.31 8.74
CA VAL A 277 0.60 -18.52 8.53
C VAL A 277 0.82 -19.99 8.14
N PRO A 278 1.42 -20.29 6.97
CA PRO A 278 1.73 -21.66 6.59
C PRO A 278 2.66 -22.33 7.63
N PRO A 279 2.49 -23.64 7.92
CA PRO A 279 3.35 -24.32 8.88
C PRO A 279 4.83 -24.37 8.49
N GLU A 280 5.13 -24.37 7.19
CA GLU A 280 6.49 -24.42 6.63
C GLU A 280 6.93 -23.05 6.11
N HIS A 281 6.32 -21.98 6.59
CA HIS A 281 6.63 -20.62 6.16
C HIS A 281 8.04 -20.20 6.59
N GLU A 282 8.85 -19.78 5.63
CA GLU A 282 10.23 -19.36 5.87
C GLU A 282 10.51 -17.96 5.30
N TYR A 283 11.03 -17.09 6.17
CA TYR A 283 11.53 -15.78 5.81
C TYR A 283 12.78 -15.46 6.62
N ALA A 284 13.93 -15.30 5.96
CA ALA A 284 15.15 -14.86 6.63
C ALA A 284 15.05 -13.38 6.99
N VAL A 285 15.02 -13.10 8.28
CA VAL A 285 14.94 -11.77 8.85
C VAL A 285 16.22 -10.99 8.58
N GLU A 286 16.06 -9.74 8.17
CA GLU A 286 17.17 -8.80 8.03
C GLU A 286 17.00 -7.62 8.96
N THR A 287 18.10 -7.23 9.60
CA THR A 287 18.15 -6.02 10.42
C THR A 287 18.87 -4.91 9.69
N GLU A 288 18.39 -3.68 9.82
CA GLU A 288 19.06 -2.51 9.27
C GLU A 288 19.79 -1.72 10.36
N THR A 289 21.11 -1.60 10.22
CA THR A 289 21.92 -0.80 11.16
C THR A 289 21.66 0.70 10.97
N ASN A 290 21.91 1.51 12.01
CA ASN A 290 21.83 2.97 11.87
C ASN A 290 22.73 3.51 10.75
N ALA A 291 23.91 2.93 10.55
CA ALA A 291 24.84 3.37 9.50
C ALA A 291 24.33 3.06 8.08
N GLU A 292 23.62 1.95 7.90
CA GLU A 292 22.94 1.64 6.65
C GLU A 292 21.76 2.59 6.43
N PHE A 293 20.94 2.80 7.46
CA PHE A 293 19.82 3.73 7.40
C PHE A 293 20.28 5.17 7.10
N ASP A 294 21.36 5.65 7.73
CA ASP A 294 21.91 6.98 7.47
C ASP A 294 22.48 7.12 6.05
N ARG A 295 22.90 5.99 5.43
CA ARG A 295 23.48 5.97 4.10
C ARG A 295 22.44 5.84 2.99
N PHE A 296 21.45 4.99 3.19
CA PHE A 296 20.48 4.60 2.16
C PHE A 296 19.08 5.19 2.42
N GLY A 297 18.71 5.45 3.67
CA GLY A 297 17.43 6.05 4.05
C GLY A 297 16.22 5.17 3.78
N THR A 298 16.40 3.84 3.70
CA THR A 298 15.30 2.88 3.48
C THR A 298 14.39 2.81 4.69
N PHE A 299 13.14 2.35 4.51
CA PHE A 299 12.25 2.15 5.65
C PHE A 299 12.82 1.09 6.58
N ARG A 300 12.59 1.28 7.87
CA ARG A 300 12.85 0.27 8.89
C ARG A 300 11.74 0.26 9.91
N THR A 301 11.44 -0.91 10.42
CA THR A 301 10.44 -1.04 11.49
C THR A 301 11.13 -1.07 12.84
N TYR A 302 10.49 -0.47 13.82
CA TYR A 302 11.05 -0.28 15.15
C TYR A 302 10.42 -1.24 16.14
N GLN A 303 11.12 -2.29 16.53
CA GLN A 303 10.65 -3.17 17.59
C GLN A 303 11.46 -2.93 18.86
N ARG A 304 10.78 -2.55 19.94
CA ARG A 304 11.43 -2.38 21.26
C ARG A 304 11.81 -3.74 21.80
N THR A 305 13.04 -3.86 22.29
CA THR A 305 13.53 -5.08 22.94
C THR A 305 13.88 -4.77 24.39
N TYR A 306 13.47 -5.64 25.29
CA TYR A 306 13.87 -5.62 26.70
C TYR A 306 14.98 -6.64 26.93
N VAL A 307 16.19 -6.19 27.19
CA VAL A 307 17.28 -7.10 27.54
C VAL A 307 17.24 -7.34 29.05
N ARG A 308 16.87 -8.56 29.44
CA ARG A 308 16.94 -8.96 30.85
C ARG A 308 18.39 -9.21 31.24
N GLY A 309 18.96 -8.29 32.02
CA GLY A 309 20.19 -8.52 32.76
C GLY A 309 20.08 -9.75 33.66
N GLY A 310 21.21 -10.38 33.98
CA GLY A 310 21.27 -11.50 34.92
C GLY A 310 21.12 -12.91 34.32
N LYS A 311 20.91 -13.07 33.01
CA LYS A 311 21.01 -14.39 32.35
C LYS A 311 22.47 -14.86 32.29
N ASP A 312 22.68 -16.18 32.37
CA ASP A 312 24.00 -16.76 32.19
C ASP A 312 24.57 -16.37 30.82
N ARG A 313 25.81 -15.90 30.80
CA ARG A 313 26.49 -15.43 29.59
C ARG A 313 26.61 -16.54 28.54
N GLU A 314 26.60 -17.80 28.98
CA GLU A 314 26.55 -18.98 28.11
C GLU A 314 25.33 -18.94 27.17
N THR A 315 24.20 -18.35 27.59
CA THR A 315 22.97 -18.28 26.77
C THR A 315 23.07 -17.34 25.55
N LEU A 316 24.14 -16.54 25.44
CA LEU A 316 24.42 -15.68 24.30
C LEU A 316 25.33 -16.34 23.26
N HIS A 317 25.94 -17.49 23.59
CA HIS A 317 26.90 -18.17 22.71
C HIS A 317 28.01 -17.22 22.20
N GLU A 318 28.46 -16.30 23.07
CA GLU A 318 29.55 -15.38 22.75
C GLU A 318 30.86 -16.17 22.65
N ARG A 319 31.46 -16.18 21.45
CA ARG A 319 32.70 -16.91 21.17
C ARG A 319 33.88 -16.26 21.89
N CYS A 320 34.73 -17.08 22.51
CA CYS A 320 35.94 -16.64 23.20
C CYS A 320 37.14 -17.53 22.90
N GLU A 321 38.33 -16.96 22.96
CA GLU A 321 39.60 -17.72 22.96
C GLU A 321 40.26 -17.71 24.33
N ARG A 322 40.01 -16.66 25.13
CA ARG A 322 40.62 -16.44 26.45
C ARG A 322 39.61 -15.83 27.40
N ASP A 323 39.84 -15.98 28.70
CA ASP A 323 38.97 -15.41 29.75
C ASP A 323 38.72 -13.90 29.61
N ASN A 324 39.71 -13.15 29.10
CA ASN A 324 39.59 -11.70 28.88
C ASN A 324 38.55 -11.32 27.82
N ASP A 325 38.19 -12.25 26.93
CA ASP A 325 37.18 -12.02 25.90
C ASP A 325 35.77 -12.02 26.53
N CYS A 326 35.60 -12.59 27.73
CA CYS A 326 34.31 -12.80 28.40
C CYS A 326 33.95 -11.73 29.46
N GLY A 327 34.63 -10.59 29.46
CA GLY A 327 34.35 -9.48 30.38
C GLY A 327 34.59 -9.80 31.86
N VAL A 328 34.10 -8.93 32.76
CA VAL A 328 34.39 -9.03 34.19
C VAL A 328 33.62 -10.21 34.82
N GLY A 329 34.35 -11.15 35.40
CA GLY A 329 33.79 -12.31 36.11
C GLY A 329 33.37 -13.46 35.20
N GLY A 330 33.47 -13.30 33.88
CA GLY A 330 33.32 -14.39 32.91
C GLY A 330 34.62 -15.16 32.70
N LYS A 331 34.49 -16.40 32.23
CA LYS A 331 35.60 -17.27 31.83
C LYS A 331 35.32 -17.86 30.46
N CYS A 332 36.37 -18.14 29.71
CA CYS A 332 36.22 -18.86 28.46
C CYS A 332 36.21 -20.36 28.74
N ASN A 333 35.13 -21.05 28.38
CA ASN A 333 35.18 -22.50 28.28
C ASN A 333 35.99 -22.83 27.03
N THR A 334 37.22 -23.31 27.14
CA THR A 334 38.10 -23.57 25.99
C THR A 334 37.75 -24.84 25.21
N ASP A 335 36.91 -25.72 25.76
CA ASP A 335 36.37 -26.88 25.02
C ASP A 335 35.14 -26.42 24.20
N THR A 336 34.30 -25.65 24.89
CA THR A 336 33.20 -24.79 24.43
C THR A 336 33.49 -23.86 23.28
N HIS A 337 34.60 -23.17 23.49
CA HIS A 337 34.86 -21.83 23.06
C HIS A 337 33.77 -20.78 23.38
N ILE A 338 32.94 -21.00 24.40
CA ILE A 338 31.83 -20.12 24.79
C ILE A 338 32.15 -19.45 26.14
N CYS A 339 31.78 -18.18 26.27
CA CYS A 339 31.86 -17.47 27.55
C CYS A 339 30.89 -18.04 28.58
N VAL A 340 31.42 -18.47 29.73
CA VAL A 340 30.67 -19.03 30.85
C VAL A 340 30.90 -18.22 32.13
N GLY A 341 29.85 -18.09 32.96
CA GLY A 341 29.92 -17.33 34.19
C GLY A 341 30.03 -15.82 33.99
N GLY A 342 29.96 -15.09 35.10
CA GLY A 342 29.72 -13.64 35.06
C GLY A 342 28.26 -13.32 34.70
N LEU A 343 27.88 -12.05 34.85
CA LEU A 343 26.60 -11.56 34.35
C LEU A 343 26.84 -10.83 33.04
N THR A 344 25.87 -10.96 32.12
CA THR A 344 25.75 -10.04 30.98
C THR A 344 25.65 -8.62 31.53
N SER A 345 26.12 -7.60 30.79
CA SER A 345 26.00 -6.22 31.27
C SER A 345 24.53 -5.89 31.51
N ASP A 346 24.18 -5.61 32.77
CA ASP A 346 22.83 -5.25 33.23
C ASP A 346 22.41 -3.93 32.59
N PHE A 347 21.79 -4.03 31.44
CA PHE A 347 20.97 -2.97 30.90
C PHE A 347 19.55 -3.50 30.92
N GLY A 348 18.84 -3.29 32.03
CA GLY A 348 17.37 -3.34 32.07
C GLY A 348 16.78 -2.20 31.22
N GLU A 349 17.26 -2.06 30.00
CA GLU A 349 17.00 -0.98 29.08
C GLU A 349 15.99 -1.49 28.05
N THR A 350 14.89 -0.74 27.95
CA THR A 350 13.85 -0.92 26.93
C THR A 350 14.16 -0.14 25.64
N ASP A 351 15.34 0.50 25.59
CA ASP A 351 15.75 1.43 24.54
C ASP A 351 16.59 0.77 23.42
N PHE A 352 16.76 -0.55 23.46
CA PHE A 352 17.27 -1.28 22.30
C PHE A 352 16.15 -1.46 21.28
N LEU A 353 16.35 -0.89 20.10
CA LEU A 353 15.46 -1.08 18.96
C LEU A 353 16.05 -2.17 18.07
N ALA A 354 15.31 -3.25 17.90
CA ALA A 354 15.49 -4.11 16.75
C ALA A 354 14.91 -3.38 15.53
N PHE A 355 15.80 -3.00 14.62
CA PHE A 355 15.44 -2.40 13.35
C PHE A 355 15.33 -3.51 12.31
N TYR A 356 14.13 -3.96 11.98
CA TYR A 356 13.98 -4.86 10.84
C TYR A 356 13.92 -4.04 9.56
N ARG A 357 14.47 -4.60 8.47
CA ARG A 357 14.33 -4.07 7.11
C ARG A 357 13.07 -4.68 6.48
N PRO A 358 12.00 -3.91 6.25
CA PRO A 358 10.83 -4.33 5.50
C PRO A 358 11.23 -4.73 4.09
N ARG A 359 10.85 -5.93 3.67
CA ARG A 359 11.00 -6.37 2.28
C ARG A 359 10.06 -7.51 1.94
N HIS A 360 9.80 -7.68 0.65
CA HIS A 360 9.13 -8.89 0.16
C HIS A 360 10.04 -10.11 0.28
N ASN A 361 9.41 -11.28 0.40
CA ASN A 361 10.08 -12.55 0.42
C ASN A 361 10.28 -13.11 -1.00
N PHE A 362 11.34 -12.62 -1.67
CA PHE A 362 11.74 -13.08 -3.01
C PHE A 362 12.47 -14.42 -3.02
N TRP A 363 12.48 -15.16 -1.90
CA TRP A 363 13.18 -16.44 -1.80
C TRP A 363 12.32 -17.52 -1.14
N ALA A 364 12.59 -18.76 -1.49
CA ALA A 364 12.06 -19.95 -0.83
C ALA A 364 13.19 -20.68 -0.11
N LYS A 365 12.85 -21.47 0.92
CA LYS A 365 13.80 -22.32 1.67
C LYS A 365 14.99 -21.51 2.21
N SER A 366 14.67 -20.45 2.95
CA SER A 366 15.65 -19.49 3.45
C SER A 366 16.55 -20.05 4.56
N PHE A 367 16.19 -21.19 5.15
CA PHE A 367 16.90 -21.79 6.28
C PHE A 367 17.40 -23.21 6.00
N ASP A 368 18.49 -23.59 6.68
CA ASP A 368 18.90 -25.00 6.81
C ASP A 368 18.50 -25.59 8.17
N ASP A 369 18.76 -26.88 8.39
CA ASP A 369 18.30 -27.61 9.59
C ASP A 369 19.13 -27.31 10.85
N ARG A 370 20.16 -26.47 10.78
CA ARG A 370 21.02 -26.18 11.94
C ARG A 370 20.39 -25.12 12.81
N GLU A 371 20.19 -25.47 14.08
CA GLU A 371 19.85 -24.50 15.11
C GLU A 371 21.05 -23.62 15.45
N CYS A 372 20.77 -22.37 15.81
CA CYS A 372 21.81 -21.40 16.15
C CYS A 372 21.32 -20.39 17.20
N ILE A 373 22.31 -19.79 17.87
CA ILE A 373 22.15 -18.67 18.78
C ILE A 373 22.98 -17.48 18.31
N ALA A 374 24.11 -17.72 17.64
CA ALA A 374 25.00 -16.67 17.14
C ALA A 374 25.52 -16.95 15.71
N ASP A 375 25.80 -15.88 14.94
CA ASP A 375 26.16 -15.97 13.51
C ASP A 375 27.36 -16.87 13.22
N TRP A 376 28.33 -16.94 14.13
CA TRP A 376 29.55 -17.73 13.93
C TRP A 376 29.30 -19.25 13.89
N GLU A 377 28.16 -19.71 14.40
CA GLU A 377 27.72 -21.10 14.33
C GLU A 377 27.24 -21.47 12.92
N CYS A 378 26.91 -20.47 12.11
CA CYS A 378 26.28 -20.65 10.81
C CYS A 378 27.27 -20.59 9.63
N ASP A 379 28.22 -19.65 9.65
CA ASP A 379 29.11 -19.39 8.52
C ASP A 379 30.41 -20.21 8.49
N ASN A 380 30.58 -21.13 9.45
CA ASN A 380 31.74 -22.01 9.55
C ASN A 380 33.09 -21.24 9.66
N ARG A 381 33.10 -19.96 10.05
CA ARG A 381 34.34 -19.16 10.15
C ARG A 381 35.34 -19.78 11.14
N TYR A 382 34.83 -20.41 12.20
CA TYR A 382 35.61 -21.09 13.25
C TYR A 382 35.42 -22.62 13.30
N GLY A 383 34.58 -23.20 12.44
CA GLY A 383 34.31 -24.64 12.46
C GLY A 383 35.29 -25.45 11.62
N ASP A 384 35.44 -26.73 11.94
CA ASP A 384 36.28 -27.68 11.20
C ASP A 384 35.47 -28.49 10.19
N GLU A 385 34.28 -28.03 9.80
CA GLU A 385 33.43 -28.79 8.88
C GLU A 385 34.10 -28.92 7.52
N VAL A 386 34.36 -30.17 7.13
CA VAL A 386 34.97 -30.55 5.86
C VAL A 386 33.91 -31.26 5.03
N GLY A 387 33.67 -30.77 3.82
CA GLY A 387 32.73 -31.39 2.89
C GLY A 387 33.26 -32.71 2.33
N ASP A 388 32.43 -33.44 1.59
CA ASP A 388 32.76 -34.74 1.00
C ASP A 388 34.01 -34.71 0.09
N ASN A 389 34.38 -33.53 -0.40
CA ASN A 389 35.57 -33.30 -1.23
C ASN A 389 36.87 -33.08 -0.42
N GLY A 390 36.83 -33.20 0.91
CA GLY A 390 37.98 -33.00 1.79
C GLY A 390 38.40 -31.53 1.98
N LYS A 391 37.61 -30.57 1.50
CA LYS A 391 37.82 -29.13 1.70
C LYS A 391 36.89 -28.59 2.77
N ARG A 392 37.32 -27.55 3.48
CA ARG A 392 36.47 -26.80 4.42
C ARG A 392 35.23 -26.33 3.67
N VAL A 393 34.04 -26.53 4.25
CA VAL A 393 32.79 -26.03 3.67
C VAL A 393 32.80 -24.50 3.78
N ASP A 394 32.77 -23.80 2.65
CA ASP A 394 32.60 -22.35 2.65
C ASP A 394 31.11 -22.03 2.82
N ARG A 395 30.77 -21.40 3.95
CA ARG A 395 29.41 -20.94 4.26
C ARG A 395 29.38 -19.43 4.51
N SER A 396 30.34 -18.71 3.94
CA SER A 396 30.42 -17.26 4.04
C SER A 396 29.08 -16.64 3.61
N GLY A 397 28.47 -15.84 4.50
CA GLY A 397 27.16 -15.21 4.27
C GLY A 397 25.97 -15.91 4.93
N SER A 398 26.15 -17.08 5.54
CA SER A 398 25.14 -17.69 6.42
C SER A 398 25.12 -16.98 7.78
N LEU A 399 23.96 -16.50 8.23
CA LEU A 399 23.79 -15.82 9.52
C LEU A 399 22.83 -16.60 10.41
N CYS A 400 22.83 -16.30 11.70
CA CYS A 400 21.86 -16.88 12.61
C CYS A 400 20.59 -16.02 12.63
N ASP A 401 19.47 -16.58 12.16
CA ASP A 401 18.21 -15.87 12.20
C ASP A 401 17.68 -15.79 13.64
N LYS A 402 17.44 -14.57 14.12
CA LYS A 402 17.02 -14.33 15.50
C LYS A 402 15.58 -14.78 15.78
N ALA A 403 14.72 -14.77 14.77
CA ALA A 403 13.32 -15.18 14.89
C ALA A 403 13.17 -16.69 14.74
N ALA A 404 13.79 -17.28 13.72
CA ALA A 404 13.70 -18.71 13.41
C ALA A 404 14.66 -19.58 14.25
N ARG A 405 15.71 -19.01 14.85
CA ARG A 405 16.79 -19.75 15.56
C ARG A 405 17.47 -20.80 14.69
N ARG A 406 17.53 -20.55 13.39
CA ARG A 406 18.10 -21.43 12.38
C ARG A 406 19.11 -20.67 11.54
N CYS A 407 20.11 -21.38 11.04
CA CYS A 407 21.07 -20.81 10.12
C CYS A 407 20.41 -20.52 8.77
N THR A 408 20.66 -19.32 8.23
CA THR A 408 20.17 -18.95 6.91
C THR A 408 21.01 -19.61 5.83
N VAL A 409 20.37 -20.06 4.75
CA VAL A 409 21.06 -20.35 3.49
C VAL A 409 21.64 -19.03 2.95
N PRO A 410 22.90 -18.99 2.47
CA PRO A 410 23.45 -17.79 1.83
C PRO A 410 22.54 -17.31 0.69
N ILE A 411 22.35 -16.00 0.56
CA ILE A 411 21.36 -15.42 -0.36
C ILE A 411 21.55 -15.84 -1.83
N ALA A 412 22.80 -16.05 -2.26
CA ALA A 412 23.13 -16.50 -3.61
C ALA A 412 22.74 -17.96 -3.90
N ASP A 413 22.55 -18.77 -2.85
CA ASP A 413 22.18 -20.17 -2.95
C ASP A 413 20.67 -20.41 -2.73
N ARG A 414 19.90 -19.34 -2.47
CA ARG A 414 18.46 -19.45 -2.25
C ARG A 414 17.69 -19.54 -3.56
N GLU A 415 16.66 -20.38 -3.56
CA GLU A 415 15.70 -20.46 -4.65
C GLU A 415 14.87 -19.18 -4.71
N THR A 416 14.79 -18.52 -5.86
CA THR A 416 14.00 -17.29 -6.03
C THR A 416 12.51 -17.60 -6.07
N ARG A 417 11.71 -16.63 -5.62
CA ARG A 417 10.25 -16.68 -5.60
C ARG A 417 9.70 -15.35 -6.12
N PRO A 418 8.95 -15.33 -7.24
CA PRO A 418 8.37 -14.09 -7.71
C PRO A 418 7.34 -13.51 -6.75
N VAL A 419 7.25 -12.19 -6.71
CA VAL A 419 6.22 -11.45 -5.96
C VAL A 419 5.31 -10.77 -6.97
N ALA A 420 4.01 -11.03 -6.85
CA ALA A 420 3.01 -10.57 -7.80
C ALA A 420 2.11 -9.49 -7.20
N TYR A 421 1.87 -8.45 -8.00
CA TYR A 421 0.90 -7.39 -7.76
C TYR A 421 -0.25 -7.52 -8.76
N HIS A 422 -1.39 -6.93 -8.40
CA HIS A 422 -2.60 -6.92 -9.21
C HIS A 422 -3.07 -5.49 -9.42
N LEU A 423 -3.52 -5.18 -10.63
CA LEU A 423 -4.36 -4.00 -10.83
C LEU A 423 -5.68 -4.21 -10.08
N ASN A 424 -6.20 -3.17 -9.43
CA ASN A 424 -7.55 -3.25 -8.87
C ASN A 424 -8.59 -3.35 -10.00
N ALA A 425 -9.73 -3.99 -9.72
CA ALA A 425 -10.80 -4.15 -10.70
C ALA A 425 -11.25 -2.79 -11.25
N GLY A 426 -11.41 -2.69 -12.57
CA GLY A 426 -11.80 -1.45 -13.25
C GLY A 426 -10.65 -0.45 -13.43
N PHE A 427 -9.38 -0.89 -13.37
CA PHE A 427 -8.23 -0.02 -13.59
C PHE A 427 -8.32 0.72 -14.94
N PRO A 428 -8.03 2.04 -15.02
CA PRO A 428 -8.19 2.80 -16.26
C PRO A 428 -7.36 2.24 -17.42
N ARG A 429 -8.02 1.98 -18.55
CA ARG A 429 -7.42 1.26 -19.70
C ARG A 429 -6.19 1.97 -20.26
N HIS A 430 -6.24 3.30 -20.39
CA HIS A 430 -5.13 4.11 -20.93
C HIS A 430 -3.89 4.12 -20.03
N LEU A 431 -3.99 3.60 -18.81
CA LEU A 431 -2.92 3.59 -17.81
C LEU A 431 -2.29 2.20 -17.62
N VAL A 432 -2.88 1.14 -18.19
CA VAL A 432 -2.46 -0.25 -17.95
C VAL A 432 -1.01 -0.48 -18.37
N LYS A 433 -0.65 -0.14 -19.61
CA LYS A 433 0.73 -0.32 -20.11
C LYS A 433 1.75 0.39 -19.22
N ASP A 434 1.42 1.57 -18.72
CA ASP A 434 2.30 2.35 -17.86
C ASP A 434 2.45 1.76 -16.46
N ALA A 435 1.40 1.17 -15.90
CA ALA A 435 1.50 0.40 -14.67
C ALA A 435 2.44 -0.80 -14.83
N PHE A 436 2.31 -1.54 -15.94
CA PHE A 436 3.21 -2.64 -16.30
C PHE A 436 4.66 -2.17 -16.46
N ARG A 437 4.87 -1.01 -17.09
CA ARG A 437 6.19 -0.40 -17.22
C ARG A 437 6.84 -0.13 -15.87
N VAL A 438 6.10 0.43 -14.92
CA VAL A 438 6.64 0.74 -13.57
C VAL A 438 7.17 -0.53 -12.89
N ILE A 439 6.42 -1.64 -12.95
CA ILE A 439 6.85 -2.91 -12.38
C ILE A 439 8.02 -3.52 -13.18
N GLY A 440 8.01 -3.39 -14.51
CA GLY A 440 9.13 -3.77 -15.37
C GLY A 440 10.43 -3.02 -15.06
N ASP A 441 10.34 -1.72 -14.76
CA ASP A 441 11.51 -0.92 -14.38
C ASP A 441 12.08 -1.36 -13.02
N TRP A 442 11.22 -1.73 -12.06
CA TRP A 442 11.65 -2.32 -10.79
C TRP A 442 12.27 -3.71 -10.98
N ASN A 443 11.76 -4.50 -11.92
CA ASN A 443 12.34 -5.79 -12.28
C ASN A 443 13.80 -5.69 -12.69
N GLU A 444 14.20 -4.66 -13.46
CA GLU A 444 15.61 -4.44 -13.81
C GLU A 444 16.50 -4.38 -12.56
N VAL A 445 16.05 -3.68 -11.52
CA VAL A 445 16.80 -3.51 -10.28
C VAL A 445 16.97 -4.84 -9.56
N PHE A 446 15.89 -5.63 -9.46
CA PHE A 446 15.92 -6.96 -8.82
C PHE A 446 16.75 -7.96 -9.61
N MET A 447 16.59 -8.01 -10.93
CA MET A 447 17.38 -8.88 -11.81
C MET A 447 18.86 -8.51 -11.78
N ARG A 448 19.19 -7.21 -11.80
CA ARG A 448 20.57 -6.73 -11.62
C ARG A 448 21.15 -7.17 -10.28
N GLY A 449 20.38 -7.07 -9.20
CA GLY A 449 20.76 -7.55 -7.88
C GLY A 449 21.02 -9.06 -7.87
N GLN A 450 20.10 -9.84 -8.40
CA GLN A 450 20.22 -11.31 -8.48
C GLN A 450 21.43 -11.74 -9.31
N ARG A 451 21.64 -11.15 -10.49
CA ARG A 451 22.84 -11.41 -11.30
C ARG A 451 24.13 -11.06 -10.57
N ALA A 452 24.15 -9.96 -9.81
CA ALA A 452 25.33 -9.60 -9.02
C ALA A 452 25.64 -10.64 -7.93
N LEU A 453 24.63 -11.22 -7.29
CA LEU A 453 24.78 -12.32 -6.32
C LEU A 453 25.35 -13.58 -6.98
N GLU A 454 24.94 -13.87 -8.20
CA GLU A 454 25.41 -15.01 -9.00
C GLU A 454 26.78 -14.76 -9.68
N GLY A 455 27.35 -13.57 -9.51
CA GLY A 455 28.59 -13.16 -10.18
C GLY A 455 28.44 -12.98 -11.71
N LYS A 456 27.21 -12.84 -12.20
CA LYS A 456 26.88 -12.58 -13.61
C LYS A 456 26.93 -11.09 -13.94
N LYS A 457 27.24 -10.76 -15.19
CA LYS A 457 27.22 -9.37 -15.69
C LYS A 457 25.79 -8.93 -16.02
N ALA A 458 25.49 -7.68 -15.74
CA ALA A 458 24.23 -7.03 -16.10
C ALA A 458 24.40 -6.13 -17.35
N PRO A 459 23.46 -6.15 -18.30
CA PRO A 459 23.35 -5.14 -19.36
C PRO A 459 23.30 -3.72 -18.77
N ASN A 460 24.07 -2.81 -19.36
CA ASN A 460 24.12 -1.42 -18.94
C ASN A 460 24.64 -0.52 -20.06
N ALA A 461 24.62 0.79 -19.84
CA ALA A 461 25.05 1.78 -20.83
C ALA A 461 26.54 1.69 -21.25
N PHE A 462 27.40 0.96 -20.52
CA PHE A 462 28.81 0.78 -20.90
C PHE A 462 29.04 -0.38 -21.88
N ASN A 463 28.14 -1.36 -21.89
CA ASN A 463 28.25 -2.53 -22.76
C ASN A 463 27.12 -2.65 -23.78
N ARG A 464 26.31 -1.61 -23.93
CA ARG A 464 25.22 -1.51 -24.91
C ARG A 464 25.35 -0.26 -25.76
N GLU A 465 24.92 -0.37 -27.01
CA GLU A 465 24.94 0.76 -27.95
C GLU A 465 23.94 1.85 -27.52
N PRO A 466 24.29 3.15 -27.68
CA PRO A 466 23.35 4.25 -27.43
C PRO A 466 22.09 4.14 -28.29
N VAL A 467 20.97 4.58 -27.75
CA VAL A 467 19.68 4.57 -28.44
C VAL A 467 19.51 5.88 -29.20
N ALA A 468 19.08 5.83 -30.46
CA ALA A 468 18.75 7.02 -31.24
C ALA A 468 17.52 7.72 -30.64
N CYS A 469 17.56 9.05 -30.59
CA CYS A 469 16.41 9.80 -30.09
C CYS A 469 15.19 9.64 -31.00
N GLN A 470 14.00 9.59 -30.39
CA GLN A 470 12.72 9.49 -31.06
C GLN A 470 11.94 10.82 -30.96
N THR A 471 10.99 11.02 -31.88
CA THR A 471 10.14 12.23 -31.93
C THR A 471 8.64 11.92 -31.89
N ALA A 472 8.29 10.64 -31.66
CA ALA A 472 6.92 10.15 -31.73
C ALA A 472 6.13 10.42 -30.44
N ASN A 473 6.72 10.17 -29.27
CA ASN A 473 6.06 10.36 -27.98
C ASN A 473 6.97 11.14 -27.02
N PRO A 474 6.65 12.41 -26.70
CA PRO A 474 7.43 13.23 -25.77
C PRO A 474 7.64 12.63 -24.38
N THR A 475 6.77 11.70 -23.97
CA THR A 475 6.81 11.10 -22.63
C THR A 475 7.62 9.81 -22.55
N ASP A 476 7.98 9.22 -23.70
CA ASP A 476 8.79 8.01 -23.76
C ASP A 476 10.28 8.32 -23.65
N TYR A 477 11.05 7.30 -23.29
CA TYR A 477 12.50 7.41 -23.15
C TYR A 477 13.15 7.89 -24.45
N CYS A 478 14.19 8.70 -24.29
CA CYS A 478 15.00 9.25 -25.38
C CYS A 478 14.23 10.09 -26.41
N TYR A 479 13.38 11.01 -25.94
CA TYR A 479 12.77 12.01 -26.82
C TYR A 479 13.81 13.05 -27.28
N CYS A 480 13.84 13.39 -28.57
CA CYS A 480 14.83 14.36 -29.07
C CYS A 480 14.65 15.74 -28.41
N GLY A 481 15.73 16.25 -27.82
CA GLY A 481 15.73 17.49 -27.03
C GLY A 481 15.29 17.34 -25.56
N SER A 482 15.05 16.12 -25.09
CA SER A 482 14.86 15.84 -23.66
C SER A 482 16.17 15.98 -22.87
N ALA A 483 16.09 15.89 -21.55
CA ALA A 483 17.28 16.00 -20.69
C ALA A 483 18.27 14.83 -20.86
N GLU A 484 17.78 13.69 -21.37
CA GLU A 484 18.54 12.48 -21.65
C GLU A 484 19.24 12.51 -23.01
N ASP A 485 18.74 13.31 -23.96
CA ASP A 485 19.31 13.43 -25.30
C ASP A 485 20.61 14.23 -25.31
N THR A 486 21.68 13.55 -25.72
CA THR A 486 23.02 14.14 -25.88
C THR A 486 23.45 14.07 -27.34
N GLY A 487 22.95 14.99 -28.16
CA GLY A 487 23.39 15.15 -29.55
C GLY A 487 22.71 14.18 -30.53
N GLY A 488 21.47 13.78 -30.25
CA GLY A 488 20.64 12.90 -31.08
C GLY A 488 20.59 11.45 -30.59
N THR A 489 21.22 11.15 -29.45
CA THR A 489 21.26 9.81 -28.84
C THR A 489 21.19 9.90 -27.32
N CYS A 490 20.72 8.83 -26.69
CA CYS A 490 20.69 8.67 -25.24
C CYS A 490 21.43 7.40 -24.83
N ALA A 491 21.81 7.34 -23.56
CA ALA A 491 22.37 6.12 -22.98
C ALA A 491 21.37 4.95 -23.12
N TRP A 492 21.87 3.73 -23.24
CA TRP A 492 20.98 2.57 -23.20
C TRP A 492 20.33 2.45 -21.82
N THR A 493 19.04 2.15 -21.82
CA THR A 493 18.29 1.74 -20.63
C THR A 493 17.51 0.48 -20.96
N TYR A 494 17.25 -0.33 -19.94
CA TYR A 494 16.33 -1.45 -20.07
C TYR A 494 14.94 -0.96 -20.49
N ASP A 495 14.34 -1.66 -21.46
CA ASP A 495 12.97 -1.46 -21.91
C ASP A 495 12.21 -2.75 -21.63
N PRO A 496 11.26 -2.77 -20.68
CA PRO A 496 10.57 -4.00 -20.32
C PRO A 496 9.67 -4.53 -21.45
N PHE A 497 9.36 -3.75 -22.49
CA PHE A 497 8.54 -4.23 -23.61
C PHE A 497 9.35 -4.80 -24.78
N ARG A 498 10.68 -4.84 -24.65
CA ARG A 498 11.56 -5.44 -25.64
C ARG A 498 11.91 -6.87 -25.24
N SER A 499 11.72 -7.81 -26.16
CA SER A 499 12.10 -9.22 -25.94
C SER A 499 13.62 -9.39 -25.80
N PRO A 500 14.10 -10.47 -25.14
CA PRO A 500 15.53 -10.77 -25.07
C PRO A 500 16.18 -10.89 -26.45
N GLU A 501 15.45 -11.40 -27.45
CA GLU A 501 15.94 -11.51 -28.83
C GLU A 501 16.12 -10.14 -29.48
N GLU A 502 15.15 -9.24 -29.36
CA GLU A 502 15.25 -7.87 -29.87
C GLU A 502 16.34 -7.05 -29.14
N ASP A 503 16.53 -7.30 -27.84
CA ASP A 503 17.58 -6.65 -27.08
C ASP A 503 18.97 -7.21 -27.40
N ALA A 504 19.09 -8.49 -27.76
CA ALA A 504 20.35 -9.10 -28.20
C ALA A 504 20.91 -8.42 -29.46
N ASP A 505 20.04 -7.97 -30.38
CA ASP A 505 20.44 -7.23 -31.56
C ASP A 505 21.13 -5.89 -31.24
N LEU A 506 20.94 -5.37 -30.02
CA LEU A 506 21.57 -4.14 -29.50
C LEU A 506 22.80 -4.43 -28.61
N ALA A 507 23.07 -5.69 -28.30
CA ALA A 507 24.08 -6.11 -27.32
C ALA A 507 25.50 -6.28 -27.91
N GLY A 508 25.66 -6.18 -29.24
CA GLY A 508 26.93 -6.47 -29.91
C GLY A 508 27.23 -7.97 -29.98
N SER A 509 28.51 -8.34 -30.04
CA SER A 509 28.93 -9.75 -30.15
C SER A 509 29.20 -10.38 -28.77
N ALA A 510 28.78 -11.63 -28.58
CA ALA A 510 29.11 -12.43 -27.41
C ALA A 510 30.63 -12.68 -27.23
N ASP A 511 31.44 -12.40 -28.26
CA ASP A 511 32.90 -12.49 -28.20
C ASP A 511 33.55 -11.27 -27.51
N ASP A 512 32.81 -10.21 -27.17
CA ASP A 512 33.32 -9.04 -26.45
C ASP A 512 33.49 -9.34 -24.96
N GLU A 513 34.67 -9.03 -24.39
CA GLU A 513 34.93 -9.19 -22.96
C GLU A 513 34.00 -8.37 -22.07
N ASN A 514 33.36 -7.32 -22.58
CA ASN A 514 32.37 -6.51 -21.86
C ASN A 514 30.92 -6.94 -22.08
N PHE A 515 30.68 -7.93 -22.96
CA PHE A 515 29.34 -8.42 -23.26
C PHE A 515 28.58 -8.85 -22.00
N ALA A 516 27.29 -8.50 -21.96
CA ALA A 516 26.34 -9.01 -20.99
C ALA A 516 25.07 -9.45 -21.72
N GLU A 517 24.67 -10.69 -21.47
CA GLU A 517 23.44 -11.27 -22.02
C GLU A 517 22.22 -10.40 -21.64
N PRO A 518 21.24 -10.21 -22.55
CA PRO A 518 19.96 -9.60 -22.21
C PRO A 518 19.31 -10.26 -20.99
N TYR A 519 18.45 -9.50 -20.30
CA TYR A 519 17.62 -10.06 -19.23
C TYR A 519 16.59 -11.03 -19.82
N ASP A 520 16.46 -12.24 -19.27
CA ASP A 520 15.35 -13.15 -19.58
C ASP A 520 14.09 -12.75 -18.82
N CYS A 521 13.62 -11.53 -19.09
CA CYS A 521 12.36 -10.99 -18.60
C CYS A 521 11.92 -9.85 -19.51
N HIS A 522 10.69 -9.92 -20.01
CA HIS A 522 10.04 -8.86 -20.75
C HIS A 522 8.52 -8.92 -20.57
N ILE A 523 7.83 -7.90 -21.04
CA ILE A 523 6.38 -7.74 -20.99
C ILE A 523 5.84 -7.91 -22.40
N GLN A 524 4.91 -8.85 -22.55
CA GLN A 524 4.24 -9.12 -23.81
C GLN A 524 2.78 -8.67 -23.72
N ALA A 525 2.29 -8.00 -24.77
CA ALA A 525 0.87 -7.69 -24.93
C ALA A 525 0.05 -8.95 -25.29
N ALA A 526 -1.27 -8.90 -25.16
CA ALA A 526 -2.12 -9.97 -25.69
C ALA A 526 -1.98 -10.09 -27.21
N ASP A 527 -2.10 -11.32 -27.71
CA ASP A 527 -2.08 -11.61 -29.15
C ASP A 527 -3.08 -10.74 -29.91
N GLY A 528 -2.57 -9.97 -30.87
CA GLY A 528 -3.37 -9.08 -31.72
C GLY A 528 -3.79 -7.75 -31.09
N TYR A 529 -3.35 -7.44 -29.86
CA TYR A 529 -3.50 -6.12 -29.27
C TYR A 529 -2.29 -5.24 -29.60
N GLU A 530 -2.55 -4.05 -30.13
CA GLU A 530 -1.54 -3.01 -30.35
C GLU A 530 -1.91 -1.77 -29.53
N ASP A 531 -0.94 -1.26 -28.77
CA ASP A 531 -1.12 -0.04 -27.98
C ASP A 531 -1.25 1.18 -28.90
N PRO A 532 -2.23 2.09 -28.69
CA PRO A 532 -2.39 3.28 -29.52
C PRO A 532 -1.13 4.17 -29.56
N ALA A 533 -0.58 4.37 -30.76
CA ALA A 533 0.58 5.24 -30.97
C ALA A 533 0.23 6.73 -30.80
N HIS A 534 -0.95 7.14 -31.31
CA HIS A 534 -1.46 8.52 -31.25
C HIS A 534 -2.91 8.51 -30.75
N PRO A 535 -3.14 8.36 -29.43
CA PRO A 535 -4.49 8.27 -28.89
C PRO A 535 -5.23 9.61 -29.00
N GLU A 536 -6.44 9.59 -29.57
CA GLU A 536 -7.34 10.74 -29.63
C GLU A 536 -8.50 10.61 -28.63
N SER A 537 -8.73 9.40 -28.10
CA SER A 537 -9.76 9.10 -27.12
C SER A 537 -9.30 8.04 -26.11
N TYR A 538 -9.87 8.06 -24.90
CA TYR A 538 -9.72 6.97 -23.94
C TYR A 538 -10.29 5.64 -24.48
N ASP A 539 -11.24 5.70 -25.41
CA ASP A 539 -11.85 4.53 -26.06
C ASP A 539 -10.90 3.81 -27.03
N ASP A 540 -9.77 4.43 -27.40
CA ASP A 540 -8.76 3.80 -28.28
C ASP A 540 -8.10 2.60 -27.59
N TYR A 541 -8.16 2.54 -26.26
CA TYR A 541 -7.66 1.44 -25.44
C TYR A 541 -8.74 0.36 -25.26
N GLN A 542 -8.73 -0.65 -26.14
CA GLN A 542 -9.79 -1.65 -26.23
C GLN A 542 -9.64 -2.80 -25.24
N ALA A 543 -10.67 -3.05 -24.43
CA ALA A 543 -10.79 -4.26 -23.61
C ALA A 543 -11.39 -5.43 -24.40
N PRO A 544 -11.04 -6.69 -24.09
CA PRO A 544 -10.13 -7.10 -23.00
C PRO A 544 -8.64 -7.03 -23.36
N GLY A 545 -8.30 -6.74 -24.63
CA GLY A 545 -6.92 -6.78 -25.14
C GLY A 545 -5.92 -5.94 -24.32
N VAL A 546 -6.32 -4.74 -23.90
CA VAL A 546 -5.51 -3.85 -23.05
C VAL A 546 -5.14 -4.45 -21.69
N TYR A 547 -5.95 -5.34 -21.13
CA TYR A 547 -5.67 -6.03 -19.87
C TYR A 547 -4.85 -7.31 -20.08
N GLY A 548 -4.44 -7.60 -21.31
CA GLY A 548 -3.72 -8.81 -21.70
C GLY A 548 -2.21 -8.77 -21.56
N TYR A 549 -1.64 -7.69 -21.02
CA TYR A 549 -0.21 -7.62 -20.72
C TYR A 549 0.19 -8.66 -19.67
N HIS A 550 1.36 -9.29 -19.87
CA HIS A 550 1.92 -10.26 -18.93
C HIS A 550 3.45 -10.31 -19.06
N PHE A 551 4.11 -10.71 -17.97
CA PHE A 551 5.56 -10.91 -17.93
C PHE A 551 5.92 -12.30 -18.47
N VAL A 552 7.03 -12.38 -19.22
CA VAL A 552 7.57 -13.58 -19.84
C VAL A 552 9.06 -13.65 -19.59
N GLY A 553 9.53 -14.79 -19.07
CA GLY A 553 10.94 -15.07 -18.81
C GLY A 553 11.20 -15.57 -17.39
N SER A 554 12.27 -16.32 -17.20
CA SER A 554 12.61 -16.96 -15.92
C SER A 554 13.31 -16.03 -14.93
N GLU A 555 13.84 -14.88 -15.38
CA GLU A 555 14.45 -13.87 -14.50
C GLU A 555 13.43 -12.87 -13.94
N CYS A 556 12.15 -12.92 -14.35
CA CYS A 556 11.13 -12.03 -13.81
C CYS A 556 10.86 -12.34 -12.31
N LEU A 557 11.25 -11.42 -11.43
CA LEU A 557 11.08 -11.57 -9.98
C LEU A 557 9.87 -10.79 -9.44
N PHE A 558 9.50 -9.69 -10.10
CA PHE A 558 8.45 -8.80 -9.66
C PHE A 558 7.39 -8.66 -10.76
N LEU A 559 6.18 -9.15 -10.50
CA LEU A 559 5.16 -9.35 -11.53
C LEU A 559 3.99 -8.40 -11.31
N LEU A 560 3.35 -7.98 -12.40
CA LEU A 560 2.04 -7.34 -12.40
C LEU A 560 1.08 -8.19 -13.20
N HIS A 561 -0.13 -8.34 -12.68
CA HIS A 561 -1.23 -8.92 -13.39
C HIS A 561 -2.38 -7.91 -13.46
N ALA A 562 -3.03 -7.81 -14.63
CA ALA A 562 -4.35 -7.21 -14.65
C ALA A 562 -5.32 -8.09 -13.85
N ASN A 563 -6.34 -7.46 -13.26
CA ASN A 563 -7.36 -8.18 -12.51
C ASN A 563 -8.02 -9.25 -13.39
N SER A 564 -8.24 -10.44 -12.85
CA SER A 564 -8.79 -11.56 -13.60
C SER A 564 -10.15 -11.23 -14.22
N CYS A 565 -10.99 -10.46 -13.51
CA CYS A 565 -12.31 -10.09 -14.00
C CYS A 565 -12.31 -8.98 -15.07
N ASP A 566 -11.25 -8.19 -15.16
CA ASP A 566 -11.08 -7.20 -16.25
C ASP A 566 -10.60 -7.88 -17.55
N ARG A 567 -9.86 -8.98 -17.42
CA ARG A 567 -9.42 -9.82 -18.54
C ARG A 567 -10.56 -10.70 -19.07
N ASP A 568 -11.28 -11.34 -18.16
CA ASP A 568 -12.43 -12.19 -18.46
C ASP A 568 -13.55 -11.92 -17.43
N PRO A 569 -14.64 -11.25 -17.83
CA PRO A 569 -15.76 -10.95 -16.94
C PRO A 569 -16.46 -12.16 -16.32
N SER A 570 -16.15 -13.39 -16.75
CA SER A 570 -16.65 -14.63 -16.15
C SER A 570 -15.83 -15.12 -14.95
N LEU A 571 -14.61 -14.60 -14.76
CA LEU A 571 -13.74 -14.92 -13.64
C LEU A 571 -14.03 -14.03 -12.43
N PRO A 572 -13.85 -14.53 -11.19
CA PRO A 572 -13.93 -13.69 -10.00
C PRO A 572 -12.79 -12.67 -9.99
N CYS A 573 -13.04 -11.47 -9.45
CA CYS A 573 -12.02 -10.47 -9.26
C CYS A 573 -11.09 -10.83 -8.08
N GLU A 574 -9.82 -10.43 -8.17
CA GLU A 574 -9.00 -10.21 -6.98
C GLU A 574 -9.45 -8.90 -6.33
N ASP A 575 -10.13 -8.98 -5.18
CA ASP A 575 -10.70 -7.79 -4.53
C ASP A 575 -9.69 -7.09 -3.61
N LEU A 576 -9.82 -5.75 -3.51
CA LEU A 576 -9.12 -4.96 -2.52
C LEU A 576 -9.37 -5.49 -1.09
N GLY A 577 -8.30 -5.50 -0.29
CA GLY A 577 -8.32 -6.00 1.08
C GLY A 577 -8.19 -7.51 1.20
N ASP A 578 -8.25 -8.29 0.12
CA ASP A 578 -7.84 -9.70 0.15
C ASP A 578 -6.32 -9.81 0.18
N ILE A 579 -5.78 -10.04 1.37
CA ILE A 579 -4.33 -10.02 1.64
C ILE A 579 -3.57 -11.22 1.08
N ARG A 580 -4.22 -12.13 0.35
CA ARG A 580 -3.52 -13.07 -0.53
C ARG A 580 -2.88 -12.33 -1.72
N TYR A 581 -3.49 -11.22 -2.12
CA TYR A 581 -3.07 -10.37 -3.24
C TYR A 581 -2.52 -9.03 -2.73
N GLN A 582 -1.78 -8.34 -3.59
CA GLN A 582 -1.22 -7.01 -3.34
C GLN A 582 -1.57 -6.13 -4.53
N PHE A 583 -1.85 -4.85 -4.31
CA PHE A 583 -2.43 -4.02 -5.35
C PHE A 583 -1.55 -2.86 -5.81
N PHE A 584 -1.47 -2.71 -7.13
CA PHE A 584 -1.19 -1.47 -7.81
C PHE A 584 -2.54 -0.77 -8.01
N ASN A 585 -2.93 0.01 -7.01
CA ASN A 585 -4.31 0.47 -6.81
C ASN A 585 -4.54 1.87 -7.38
N TYR A 586 -5.55 2.01 -8.22
CA TYR A 586 -6.07 3.30 -8.66
C TYR A 586 -7.33 3.65 -7.86
N ILE A 587 -7.23 4.68 -7.02
CA ILE A 587 -8.33 5.13 -6.17
C ILE A 587 -9.27 5.99 -7.01
N ALA A 588 -10.38 5.40 -7.46
CA ALA A 588 -11.33 6.04 -8.38
C ALA A 588 -12.24 7.11 -7.73
N HIS A 589 -12.36 7.13 -6.40
CA HIS A 589 -13.23 8.03 -5.65
C HIS A 589 -12.42 8.86 -4.65
N GLY A 590 -12.96 10.02 -4.28
CA GLY A 590 -12.48 10.79 -3.14
C GLY A 590 -11.37 11.79 -3.43
N ASN A 591 -11.57 12.99 -2.90
CA ASN A 591 -10.64 14.11 -2.92
C ASN A 591 -9.52 13.91 -1.88
N VAL A 592 -8.72 12.85 -2.04
CA VAL A 592 -7.59 12.57 -1.14
C VAL A 592 -6.49 13.61 -1.32
N GLY A 593 -5.92 14.09 -0.22
CA GLY A 593 -4.94 15.19 -0.21
C GLY A 593 -3.52 14.82 -0.69
N PHE A 594 -3.34 13.70 -1.40
CA PHE A 594 -2.04 13.19 -1.84
C PHE A 594 -2.08 12.72 -3.30
N GLY A 595 -0.91 12.67 -3.96
CA GLY A 595 -0.77 12.13 -5.31
C GLY A 595 -0.80 10.59 -5.33
N GLY A 596 -0.05 9.98 -4.42
CA GLY A 596 -0.06 8.56 -4.12
C GLY A 596 0.27 8.30 -2.66
N VAL A 597 0.04 7.07 -2.21
CA VAL A 597 0.42 6.58 -0.89
C VAL A 597 0.65 5.07 -0.93
N SER A 598 1.70 4.63 -0.26
CA SER A 598 2.01 3.21 -0.08
C SER A 598 1.68 2.73 1.32
N LEU A 599 1.20 1.48 1.41
CA LEU A 599 0.81 0.83 2.66
C LEU A 599 1.51 -0.53 2.79
N PRO A 600 2.84 -0.56 3.02
CA PRO A 600 3.62 -1.77 3.21
C PRO A 600 3.35 -2.40 4.58
N MET A 601 2.37 -3.30 4.63
CA MET A 601 2.02 -4.02 5.85
C MET A 601 3.07 -5.07 6.16
N VAL A 602 3.73 -4.92 7.31
CA VAL A 602 4.81 -5.82 7.76
C VAL A 602 4.35 -6.77 8.86
N ASP A 603 4.91 -7.99 8.89
CA ASP A 603 4.88 -8.84 10.07
C ASP A 603 5.75 -8.19 11.17
N PRO A 604 5.18 -7.91 12.36
CA PRO A 604 5.88 -7.21 13.45
C PRO A 604 7.03 -8.02 14.09
N THR A 605 7.09 -9.34 13.85
CA THR A 605 8.08 -10.24 14.44
C THR A 605 9.27 -10.53 13.52
N THR A 606 9.09 -10.36 12.21
CA THR A 606 10.10 -10.69 11.20
C THR A 606 10.48 -9.51 10.30
N GLY A 607 9.60 -8.52 10.14
CA GLY A 607 9.76 -7.46 9.15
C GLY A 607 9.43 -7.89 7.72
N GLU A 608 8.83 -9.06 7.51
CA GLU A 608 8.38 -9.48 6.17
C GLU A 608 7.19 -8.64 5.70
N LEU A 609 7.21 -8.20 4.44
CA LEU A 609 6.05 -7.61 3.80
C LEU A 609 5.06 -8.71 3.39
N ILE A 610 3.93 -8.79 4.09
CA ILE A 610 2.87 -9.75 3.74
C ILE A 610 1.92 -9.14 2.71
N THR A 611 1.68 -7.82 2.75
CA THR A 611 0.93 -7.15 1.69
C THR A 611 1.32 -5.69 1.64
N ALA A 612 1.58 -5.15 0.45
CA ALA A 612 2.03 -3.78 0.30
C ALA A 612 1.31 -3.10 -0.86
N ASN A 613 0.18 -2.46 -0.58
CA ASN A 613 -0.57 -1.78 -1.63
C ASN A 613 0.11 -0.45 -1.97
N ALA A 614 0.39 -0.24 -3.26
CA ALA A 614 0.79 1.06 -3.80
C ALA A 614 -0.47 1.72 -4.37
N ASN A 615 -0.82 2.91 -3.89
CA ASN A 615 -2.06 3.59 -4.26
C ASN A 615 -1.77 4.91 -4.97
N VAL A 616 -2.54 5.22 -6.01
CA VAL A 616 -2.55 6.52 -6.69
C VAL A 616 -3.97 7.10 -6.67
N ALA A 617 -4.06 8.41 -6.44
CA ALA A 617 -5.33 9.12 -6.47
C ALA A 617 -5.75 9.42 -7.90
N ALA A 618 -7.02 9.15 -8.25
CA ALA A 618 -7.55 9.54 -9.56
C ALA A 618 -7.46 11.04 -9.79
N THR A 619 -7.82 11.84 -8.78
CA THR A 619 -7.83 13.31 -8.84
C THR A 619 -6.47 13.88 -9.20
N SER A 620 -5.38 13.31 -8.67
CA SER A 620 -4.03 13.77 -8.97
C SER A 620 -3.64 13.48 -10.42
N VAL A 621 -3.99 12.30 -10.93
CA VAL A 621 -3.79 11.91 -12.34
C VAL A 621 -4.65 12.77 -13.27
N GLU A 622 -5.93 12.97 -12.97
CA GLU A 622 -6.85 13.75 -13.79
C GLU A 622 -6.50 15.24 -13.81
N SER A 623 -5.95 15.78 -12.72
CA SER A 623 -5.53 17.19 -12.65
C SER A 623 -4.49 17.55 -13.72
N VAL A 624 -3.56 16.65 -14.04
CA VAL A 624 -2.54 16.92 -15.08
C VAL A 624 -3.10 16.87 -16.50
N ALA A 625 -4.24 16.21 -16.71
CA ALA A 625 -4.96 16.29 -17.97
C ALA A 625 -5.50 17.72 -18.17
N THR A 626 -6.05 18.31 -17.10
CA THR A 626 -6.55 19.70 -17.11
C THR A 626 -5.41 20.68 -17.42
N GLN A 627 -4.22 20.49 -16.85
CA GLN A 627 -3.02 21.26 -17.19
C GLN A 627 -2.68 21.21 -18.68
N ALA A 628 -2.73 20.02 -19.28
CA ALA A 628 -2.44 19.84 -20.70
C ALA A 628 -3.49 20.52 -21.61
N VAL A 629 -4.77 20.47 -21.22
CA VAL A 629 -5.89 21.01 -22.00
C VAL A 629 -5.95 22.54 -21.92
N ASP A 630 -5.89 23.09 -20.71
CA ASP A 630 -6.18 24.50 -20.48
C ASP A 630 -4.92 25.36 -20.43
N PHE A 631 -3.83 24.84 -19.85
CA PHE A 631 -2.66 25.66 -19.51
C PHE A 631 -1.52 25.58 -20.54
N PHE A 632 -1.32 24.44 -21.21
CA PHE A 632 -0.28 24.34 -22.25
C PHE A 632 -0.43 25.36 -23.38
N PRO A 633 -1.65 25.65 -23.90
CA PRO A 633 -1.84 26.71 -24.89
C PRO A 633 -1.42 28.10 -24.37
N VAL A 634 -1.67 28.38 -23.09
CA VAL A 634 -1.28 29.64 -22.42
C VAL A 634 0.25 29.75 -22.36
N LEU A 635 0.92 28.70 -21.91
CA LEU A 635 2.38 28.66 -21.82
C LEU A 635 3.05 28.81 -23.19
N ARG A 636 2.57 28.11 -24.21
CA ARG A 636 3.08 28.26 -25.59
C ARG A 636 2.90 29.67 -26.11
N CYS A 637 1.74 30.29 -25.87
CA CYS A 637 1.47 31.67 -26.28
C CYS A 637 2.38 32.71 -25.61
N ASN A 638 2.79 32.45 -24.37
CA ASN A 638 3.72 33.31 -23.62
C ASN A 638 5.21 33.00 -23.88
N GLY A 639 5.51 31.81 -24.41
CA GLY A 639 6.86 31.36 -24.71
C GLY A 639 7.50 32.07 -25.92
N GLU A 640 8.82 31.89 -26.06
CA GLU A 640 9.62 32.57 -27.10
C GLU A 640 9.19 32.22 -28.54
N LYS A 641 8.64 31.02 -28.76
CA LYS A 641 8.14 30.57 -30.06
C LYS A 641 6.74 31.07 -30.40
N GLY A 642 6.04 31.69 -29.43
CA GLY A 642 4.66 32.15 -29.57
C GLY A 642 3.63 31.01 -29.67
N CYS A 643 2.35 31.42 -29.77
CA CYS A 643 1.21 30.51 -29.81
C CYS A 643 1.37 29.41 -30.88
N ALA A 644 0.93 28.19 -30.59
CA ALA A 644 0.74 27.23 -31.67
C ALA A 644 -0.50 27.63 -32.50
N LYS A 645 -0.57 27.11 -33.73
CA LYS A 645 -1.66 27.40 -34.65
C LYS A 645 -3.00 26.98 -34.04
N GLY A 646 -3.96 27.91 -33.94
CA GLY A 646 -5.29 27.67 -33.37
C GLY A 646 -5.39 27.97 -31.87
N GLU A 647 -4.29 28.36 -31.23
CA GLU A 647 -4.24 28.70 -29.80
C GLU A 647 -4.25 30.21 -29.56
N GLU A 648 -4.38 31.02 -30.61
CA GLU A 648 -4.38 32.48 -30.49
C GLU A 648 -5.48 32.93 -29.51
N GLY A 649 -5.09 33.79 -28.55
CA GLY A 649 -5.98 34.26 -27.47
C GLY A 649 -6.19 33.26 -26.33
N ALA A 650 -5.43 32.17 -26.24
CA ALA A 650 -5.53 31.21 -25.13
C ALA A 650 -5.34 31.88 -23.75
N ASN A 651 -4.36 32.77 -23.63
CA ASN A 651 -4.15 33.57 -22.41
C ASN A 651 -5.42 34.32 -22.01
N ASP A 652 -6.02 35.03 -22.95
CA ASP A 652 -7.19 35.85 -22.68
C ASP A 652 -8.39 34.99 -22.27
N ARG A 653 -8.57 33.81 -22.90
CA ARG A 653 -9.64 32.84 -22.56
C ARG A 653 -9.43 32.22 -21.18
N TYR A 654 -8.20 31.92 -20.81
CA TYR A 654 -7.86 31.36 -19.51
C TYR A 654 -8.11 32.39 -18.39
N PHE A 655 -7.59 33.62 -18.55
CA PHE A 655 -7.77 34.68 -17.56
C PHE A 655 -9.19 35.26 -17.50
N SER A 656 -9.96 35.17 -18.59
CA SER A 656 -11.38 35.55 -18.58
C SER A 656 -12.29 34.49 -17.96
N GLY A 657 -11.79 33.26 -17.75
CA GLY A 657 -12.58 32.10 -17.35
C GLY A 657 -13.51 31.58 -18.45
N ASP A 658 -13.27 31.96 -19.72
CA ASP A 658 -14.06 31.50 -20.85
C ASP A 658 -13.87 30.00 -21.13
N ASN A 659 -12.68 29.44 -20.81
CA ASN A 659 -12.42 28.00 -20.82
C ASN A 659 -13.37 27.25 -19.88
N LEU A 660 -13.47 27.70 -18.63
CA LEU A 660 -14.33 27.11 -17.61
C LEU A 660 -15.82 27.26 -17.99
N ARG A 661 -16.20 28.44 -18.49
CA ARG A 661 -17.55 28.67 -18.99
C ARG A 661 -17.89 27.74 -20.16
N GLN A 662 -16.97 27.54 -21.08
CA GLN A 662 -17.16 26.64 -22.23
C GLN A 662 -17.33 25.19 -21.77
N TYR A 663 -16.54 24.74 -20.79
CA TYR A 663 -16.70 23.42 -20.18
C TYR A 663 -18.12 23.22 -19.62
N PHE A 664 -18.60 24.12 -18.75
CA PHE A 664 -19.95 24.01 -18.21
C PHE A 664 -21.03 24.16 -19.29
N ALA A 665 -20.79 24.95 -20.35
CA ALA A 665 -21.72 25.09 -21.46
C ALA A 665 -21.89 23.77 -22.23
N ASN A 666 -20.78 23.06 -22.46
CA ASN A 666 -20.80 21.73 -23.09
C ASN A 666 -21.56 20.70 -22.25
N GLN A 667 -21.52 20.84 -20.93
CA GLN A 667 -22.29 20.01 -19.98
C GLN A 667 -23.76 20.47 -19.84
N GLY A 668 -24.19 21.50 -20.57
CA GLY A 668 -25.53 22.09 -20.43
C GLY A 668 -25.78 22.78 -19.09
N ARG A 669 -24.71 23.09 -18.33
CA ARG A 669 -24.75 23.66 -16.97
C ARG A 669 -24.50 25.17 -16.91
N VAL A 670 -24.63 25.87 -18.04
CA VAL A 670 -24.56 27.34 -18.07
C VAL A 670 -25.97 27.90 -18.23
N GLU A 671 -26.48 28.50 -17.17
CA GLU A 671 -27.68 29.34 -17.25
C GLU A 671 -27.31 30.74 -17.70
N ARG A 672 -28.02 31.27 -18.70
CA ARG A 672 -27.95 32.71 -19.00
C ARG A 672 -28.60 33.45 -17.83
N PRO A 673 -27.93 34.44 -17.21
CA PRO A 673 -28.58 35.27 -16.20
C PRO A 673 -29.88 35.83 -16.77
N VAL A 674 -30.97 35.76 -16.00
CA VAL A 674 -32.23 36.40 -16.38
C VAL A 674 -31.95 37.89 -16.45
N GLY A 675 -31.79 38.42 -17.67
CA GLY A 675 -31.32 39.78 -17.88
C GLY A 675 -32.30 40.79 -17.28
N ILE A 676 -31.87 41.52 -16.25
CA ILE A 676 -32.53 42.77 -15.85
C ILE A 676 -32.04 43.88 -16.79
N ALA A 677 -32.34 43.77 -18.09
CA ALA A 677 -32.33 44.87 -19.06
C ALA A 677 -32.90 44.38 -20.40
N ALA A 678 -33.78 45.19 -20.99
CA ALA A 678 -34.42 44.89 -22.27
C ALA A 678 -33.40 44.83 -23.42
N SER A 679 -33.63 43.86 -24.31
CA SER A 679 -32.90 43.53 -25.54
C SER A 679 -32.36 44.74 -26.31
N GLY A 680 -31.06 44.98 -26.17
CA GLY A 680 -30.20 45.52 -27.24
C GLY A 680 -29.38 44.36 -27.80
N THR A 681 -29.12 44.36 -29.10
CA THR A 681 -28.40 43.31 -29.85
C THR A 681 -27.27 42.69 -29.03
N ASP A 682 -27.43 41.42 -28.71
CA ASP A 682 -26.65 40.67 -27.75
C ASP A 682 -25.29 40.33 -28.36
N GLY A 683 -24.32 41.23 -28.16
CA GLY A 683 -22.93 41.13 -28.65
C GLY A 683 -22.12 39.98 -28.03
N TYR A 684 -22.64 38.76 -28.10
CA TYR A 684 -22.07 37.53 -27.56
C TYR A 684 -21.64 36.53 -28.64
N SER A 685 -21.23 37.01 -29.83
CA SER A 685 -20.48 36.19 -30.79
C SER A 685 -18.98 36.46 -30.67
N ASN A 686 -18.17 35.42 -30.91
CA ASN A 686 -16.70 35.42 -30.77
C ASN A 686 -15.95 36.40 -31.69
N ASP A 687 -16.66 37.18 -32.51
CA ASP A 687 -16.11 37.97 -33.61
C ASP A 687 -16.18 39.49 -33.38
N ASN A 688 -16.54 39.95 -32.18
CA ASN A 688 -16.76 41.38 -31.90
C ASN A 688 -15.58 42.02 -31.14
N GLU A 689 -14.68 42.68 -31.88
CA GLU A 689 -13.47 43.37 -31.40
C GLU A 689 -13.74 44.65 -30.55
N GLY A 690 -15.00 44.97 -30.26
CA GLY A 690 -15.43 46.24 -29.65
C GLY A 690 -15.43 46.32 -28.12
N ARG A 691 -14.55 45.61 -27.39
CA ARG A 691 -14.42 45.80 -25.94
C ARG A 691 -13.63 47.08 -25.62
N PRO A 692 -14.07 47.94 -24.68
CA PRO A 692 -13.15 48.84 -23.99
C PRO A 692 -12.24 47.96 -23.13
N GLY A 693 -10.96 47.87 -23.48
CA GLY A 693 -9.96 47.17 -22.68
C GLY A 693 -9.96 47.71 -21.25
N ILE A 694 -9.82 46.81 -20.27
CA ILE A 694 -9.58 47.20 -18.89
C ILE A 694 -8.34 48.12 -18.89
N PRO A 695 -8.40 49.34 -18.32
CA PRO A 695 -7.33 50.31 -18.42
C PRO A 695 -6.23 50.00 -17.40
N VAL A 696 -5.57 48.87 -17.59
CA VAL A 696 -4.23 48.62 -17.08
C VAL A 696 -3.52 47.84 -18.17
N ASP A 697 -2.48 48.45 -18.73
CA ASP A 697 -1.47 47.75 -19.51
C ASP A 697 -0.78 46.76 -18.57
N LEU A 698 -1.46 45.65 -18.28
CA LEU A 698 -1.02 44.66 -17.31
C LEU A 698 0.31 44.07 -17.79
N ARG A 699 0.49 43.88 -19.10
CA ARG A 699 1.75 43.45 -19.70
C ARG A 699 2.86 44.47 -19.47
N GLY A 700 2.64 45.75 -19.75
CA GLY A 700 3.63 46.80 -19.49
C GLY A 700 3.87 47.01 -18.00
N HIS A 701 2.87 46.82 -17.14
CA HIS A 701 3.02 46.85 -15.69
C HIS A 701 3.85 45.67 -15.18
N ILE A 702 3.56 44.45 -15.64
CA ILE A 702 4.32 43.23 -15.31
C ILE A 702 5.76 43.35 -15.81
N LEU A 703 5.98 43.76 -17.07
CA LEU A 703 7.33 43.95 -17.62
C LEU A 703 8.09 45.05 -16.90
N LYS A 704 7.42 46.13 -16.49
CA LYS A 704 8.00 47.19 -15.69
C LYS A 704 8.36 46.71 -14.28
N VAL A 705 7.50 45.91 -13.64
CA VAL A 705 7.79 45.30 -12.34
C VAL A 705 8.95 44.31 -12.46
N ILE A 706 9.00 43.48 -13.51
CA ILE A 706 10.12 42.55 -13.75
C ILE A 706 11.42 43.32 -13.96
N ALA A 707 11.42 44.36 -14.80
CA ALA A 707 12.60 45.20 -15.04
C ALA A 707 13.04 45.97 -13.78
N GLU A 708 12.09 46.46 -12.96
CA GLU A 708 12.36 47.11 -11.68
C GLU A 708 12.88 46.14 -10.60
N LYS A 709 12.59 44.84 -10.73
CA LYS A 709 13.04 43.80 -9.80
C LYS A 709 14.23 42.99 -10.29
N GLN A 710 14.63 43.09 -11.56
CA GLN A 710 15.73 42.30 -12.15
C GLN A 710 17.03 42.43 -11.36
N ALA A 711 17.45 43.66 -11.01
CA ALA A 711 18.64 43.88 -10.20
C ALA A 711 18.56 43.27 -8.80
N LYS A 712 17.34 43.10 -8.26
CA LYS A 712 17.10 42.42 -6.98
C LYS A 712 17.08 40.90 -7.15
N ILE A 713 16.59 40.39 -8.27
CA ILE A 713 16.64 38.96 -8.63
C ILE A 713 18.08 38.51 -8.83
N ASP A 714 18.92 39.35 -9.44
CA ASP A 714 20.35 39.07 -9.62
C ASP A 714 21.09 38.99 -8.27
N THR A 715 20.65 39.74 -7.25
CA THR A 715 21.19 39.64 -5.88
C THR A 715 20.76 38.38 -5.12
N LEU A 716 19.85 37.58 -5.67
CA LEU A 716 19.40 36.30 -5.09
C LEU A 716 20.20 35.09 -5.58
N GLN A 717 21.18 35.28 -6.48
CA GLN A 717 22.05 34.22 -6.95
C GLN A 717 23.23 33.96 -6.00
N GLY A 718 23.55 32.69 -5.76
CA GLY A 718 24.67 32.28 -4.89
C GLY A 718 24.32 32.12 -3.40
N VAL A 719 25.35 31.84 -2.58
CA VAL A 719 25.19 31.58 -1.13
C VAL A 719 24.70 32.83 -0.37
N GLU A 720 25.11 34.02 -0.81
CA GLU A 720 24.64 35.31 -0.24
C GLU A 720 23.20 35.64 -0.66
N GLY A 721 22.76 35.14 -1.82
CA GLY A 721 21.38 35.23 -2.27
C GLY A 721 20.40 34.37 -1.44
N ARG A 722 20.87 33.26 -0.85
CA ARG A 722 20.07 32.45 0.08
C ARG A 722 19.64 33.24 1.32
N ALA A 723 20.52 34.09 1.86
CA ALA A 723 20.22 34.96 3.00
C ALA A 723 19.19 36.08 2.71
N GLN A 724 18.88 36.32 1.43
CA GLN A 724 17.91 37.32 0.96
C GLN A 724 16.51 36.72 0.68
N ILE A 725 16.36 35.40 0.75
CA ILE A 725 15.09 34.69 0.56
C ILE A 725 14.14 35.02 1.72
N TYR A 726 12.84 35.13 1.42
CA TYR A 726 11.80 35.49 2.39
C TYR A 726 11.84 34.61 3.64
N SER A 727 12.01 33.28 3.51
CA SER A 727 12.11 32.34 4.64
C SER A 727 13.25 32.64 5.61
N ASP A 728 14.45 32.95 5.10
CA ASP A 728 15.63 33.28 5.92
C ASP A 728 15.49 34.66 6.55
N ARG A 729 14.94 35.63 5.81
CA ARG A 729 14.64 36.96 6.36
C ARG A 729 13.57 36.90 7.45
N MET A 730 12.53 36.09 7.27
CA MET A 730 11.49 35.86 8.28
C MET A 730 12.11 35.21 9.52
N THR A 731 12.95 34.18 9.35
CA THR A 731 13.65 33.50 10.45
C THR A 731 14.62 34.43 11.18
N SER A 732 15.30 35.33 10.47
CA SER A 732 16.22 36.32 11.05
C SER A 732 15.53 37.40 11.89
N LEU A 733 14.22 37.57 11.71
CA LEU A 733 13.39 38.48 12.51
C LEU A 733 12.83 37.82 13.78
N ALA A 734 12.93 36.49 13.91
CA ALA A 734 12.59 35.78 15.14
C ALA A 734 13.48 36.23 16.31
N GLY A 735 12.87 36.50 17.46
CA GLY A 735 13.55 37.01 18.65
C GLY A 735 13.92 38.49 18.59
N THR A 736 13.62 39.20 17.50
CA THR A 736 13.88 40.63 17.39
C THR A 736 12.75 41.47 17.98
N SER A 737 13.04 42.74 18.33
CA SER A 737 12.00 43.67 18.79
C SER A 737 10.92 43.97 17.75
N VAL A 738 11.15 43.63 16.47
CA VAL A 738 10.18 43.78 15.39
C VAL A 738 9.11 42.68 15.49
N GLU A 739 9.48 41.43 15.76
CA GLU A 739 8.55 40.31 16.02
C GLU A 739 7.62 40.67 17.19
N SER A 740 8.18 41.13 18.32
CA SER A 740 7.39 41.49 19.49
C SER A 740 6.46 42.69 19.25
N LYS A 741 6.89 43.68 18.45
CA LYS A 741 6.08 44.87 18.13
C LYS A 741 4.97 44.58 17.13
N LEU A 742 5.22 43.76 16.11
CA LEU A 742 4.21 43.37 15.14
C LEU A 742 3.09 42.59 15.83
N LEU A 743 3.44 41.61 16.65
CA LEU A 743 2.46 40.79 17.35
C LEU A 743 1.71 41.57 18.44
N ALA A 744 2.37 42.52 19.10
CA ALA A 744 1.69 43.44 20.01
C ALA A 744 0.76 44.44 19.30
N SER A 745 0.95 44.68 18.00
CA SER A 745 0.15 45.64 17.21
C SER A 745 -1.14 45.07 16.61
N LEU A 746 -1.32 43.74 16.66
CA LEU A 746 -2.47 43.05 16.07
C LEU A 746 -3.80 43.26 16.83
N GLY A 747 -3.78 43.93 17.98
CA GLY A 747 -4.98 44.29 18.74
C GLY A 747 -5.78 43.08 19.24
N LEU A 748 -6.92 43.33 19.88
CA LEU A 748 -7.77 42.29 20.49
C LEU A 748 -8.42 41.36 19.45
N ASP A 749 -8.77 41.87 18.27
CA ASP A 749 -9.42 41.08 17.21
C ASP A 749 -8.42 40.15 16.46
N GLY A 750 -7.19 40.61 16.25
CA GLY A 750 -6.11 39.76 15.71
C GLY A 750 -5.59 38.75 16.74
N GLN A 751 -5.78 39.04 18.03
CA GLN A 751 -5.44 38.16 19.13
C GLN A 751 -6.38 36.93 19.15
N GLU A 752 -7.70 37.06 19.04
CA GLU A 752 -8.61 35.90 18.96
C GLU A 752 -8.32 34.97 17.76
N ALA A 753 -8.08 35.53 16.58
CA ALA A 753 -7.81 34.75 15.36
C ALA A 753 -6.50 33.93 15.41
N MET A 754 -5.49 34.43 16.12
CA MET A 754 -4.20 33.75 16.31
C MET A 754 -4.22 32.83 17.54
N THR A 755 -5.02 33.15 18.57
CA THR A 755 -5.19 32.34 19.79
C THR A 755 -5.99 31.07 19.50
N ALA A 756 -6.92 31.10 18.54
CA ALA A 756 -7.64 29.92 18.05
C ALA A 756 -6.72 28.85 17.39
N ARG A 757 -5.45 29.20 17.13
CA ARG A 757 -4.45 28.34 16.47
C ARG A 757 -3.33 27.88 17.42
N LEU A 758 -3.48 28.14 18.72
CA LEU A 758 -2.58 27.64 19.76
C LEU A 758 -2.98 26.21 20.13
N ASP A 759 -1.99 25.36 20.42
CA ASP A 759 -2.21 24.13 21.16
C ASP A 759 -2.48 24.49 22.64
N PRO A 760 -3.73 24.35 23.12
CA PRO A 760 -4.09 24.74 24.48
C PRO A 760 -3.48 23.79 25.53
N THR A 761 -2.99 22.61 25.14
CA THR A 761 -2.31 21.68 26.05
C THR A 761 -0.89 22.11 26.40
N GLN A 762 -0.29 22.97 25.57
CA GLN A 762 1.09 23.46 25.72
C GLN A 762 1.17 24.95 26.11
N THR A 763 0.03 25.61 26.31
CA THR A 763 -0.04 27.06 26.54
C THR A 763 -0.78 27.38 27.84
N PRO A 764 -0.13 28.04 28.83
CA PRO A 764 -0.80 28.46 30.07
C PRO A 764 -1.99 29.39 29.82
N ASN A 765 -3.04 29.29 30.64
CA ASN A 765 -4.27 30.08 30.52
C ASN A 765 -4.06 31.61 30.63
N ASP A 766 -2.93 32.06 31.15
CA ASP A 766 -2.55 33.47 31.30
C ASP A 766 -1.41 33.90 30.36
N ALA A 767 -1.06 33.07 29.38
CA ALA A 767 0.03 33.34 28.45
C ALA A 767 -0.22 34.59 27.60
N LYS A 768 0.82 35.41 27.47
CA LYS A 768 0.82 36.62 26.64
C LYS A 768 1.34 36.29 25.25
N LEU A 769 0.89 37.04 24.24
CA LEU A 769 1.38 36.93 22.85
C LEU A 769 2.89 37.09 22.70
N THR A 770 3.56 37.71 23.69
CA THR A 770 5.01 37.89 23.72
C THR A 770 5.76 36.73 24.38
N ASP A 771 5.07 35.75 24.94
CA ASP A 771 5.70 34.66 25.66
C ASP A 771 6.39 33.70 24.67
N PRO A 772 7.60 33.21 24.96
CA PRO A 772 8.39 32.44 24.00
C PRO A 772 7.69 31.20 23.44
N GLY A 773 6.86 30.52 24.25
CA GLY A 773 6.08 29.34 23.85
C GLY A 773 4.90 29.68 22.93
N VAL A 774 4.24 30.82 23.17
CA VAL A 774 3.18 31.34 22.31
C VAL A 774 3.76 31.81 20.99
N LEU A 775 4.83 32.63 21.04
CA LEU A 775 5.54 33.11 19.85
C LEU A 775 6.00 31.96 18.95
N ALA A 776 6.49 30.86 19.51
CA ALA A 776 6.87 29.68 18.75
C ALA A 776 5.72 29.16 17.87
N GLN A 777 4.49 29.19 18.37
CA GLN A 777 3.32 28.65 17.67
C GLN A 777 2.65 29.66 16.72
N VAL A 778 2.63 30.95 17.08
CA VAL A 778 1.82 31.97 16.37
C VAL A 778 2.65 32.97 15.58
N SER A 779 3.96 33.06 15.80
CA SER A 779 4.78 34.05 15.09
C SER A 779 4.96 33.65 13.63
N PRO A 780 4.63 34.51 12.67
CA PRO A 780 4.88 34.26 11.25
C PRO A 780 6.38 34.15 10.93
N PHE A 781 7.23 34.61 11.84
CA PHE A 781 8.68 34.62 11.73
C PHE A 781 9.34 33.34 12.26
N ARG A 782 8.57 32.41 12.83
CA ARG A 782 9.08 31.14 13.37
C ARG A 782 8.49 29.98 12.57
N MET A 783 9.29 28.94 12.35
CA MET A 783 8.95 27.84 11.43
C MET A 783 7.59 27.18 11.70
N THR A 784 7.21 27.08 12.97
CA THR A 784 5.93 26.53 13.41
C THR A 784 4.75 27.47 13.14
N GLY A 785 4.90 28.78 13.28
CA GLY A 785 3.84 29.76 13.00
C GLY A 785 3.70 30.14 11.51
N SER A 786 4.79 30.08 10.73
CA SER A 786 4.74 30.26 9.28
C SER A 786 3.97 29.15 8.56
N LYS A 787 3.98 27.92 9.11
CA LYS A 787 3.23 26.77 8.58
C LYS A 787 1.72 27.05 8.47
N TYR A 788 1.16 27.85 9.38
CA TYR A 788 -0.28 28.14 9.44
C TYR A 788 -0.75 29.35 8.60
N LEU A 789 0.18 30.09 7.98
CA LEU A 789 -0.15 31.19 7.05
C LEU A 789 -0.19 30.76 5.58
N VAL A 790 0.38 29.59 5.26
CA VAL A 790 0.44 29.03 3.90
C VAL A 790 -0.78 28.13 3.61
N HIS A 791 -1.39 27.54 4.65
CA HIS A 791 -2.53 26.62 4.52
C HIS A 791 -3.88 27.16 3.98
N PRO A 792 -4.26 28.46 4.07
CA PRO A 792 -5.53 28.91 3.50
C PRO A 792 -5.57 28.76 1.97
N ASP A 793 -4.42 28.99 1.33
CA ASP A 793 -4.28 28.77 -0.10
C ASP A 793 -4.37 27.27 -0.38
N ASP A 794 -3.66 26.41 0.36
CA ASP A 794 -3.71 24.93 0.19
C ASP A 794 -5.12 24.34 0.35
N ALA A 795 -5.93 24.87 1.26
CA ALA A 795 -7.32 24.44 1.43
C ALA A 795 -8.20 24.86 0.24
N LEU A 796 -8.01 26.08 -0.28
CA LEU A 796 -8.65 26.53 -1.52
C LEU A 796 -8.17 25.70 -2.72
N TRP A 797 -6.88 25.36 -2.79
CA TRP A 797 -6.30 24.48 -3.80
C TRP A 797 -6.92 23.09 -3.78
N GLN A 798 -7.07 22.50 -2.59
CA GLN A 798 -7.76 21.22 -2.43
C GLN A 798 -9.22 21.30 -2.88
N GLU A 799 -9.92 22.40 -2.57
CA GLU A 799 -11.32 22.57 -2.99
C GLU A 799 -11.46 22.75 -4.51
N LEU A 800 -10.53 23.46 -5.14
CA LEU A 800 -10.53 23.71 -6.58
C LEU A 800 -10.06 22.47 -7.36
N SER A 801 -9.01 21.80 -6.89
CA SER A 801 -8.53 20.52 -7.45
C SER A 801 -9.61 19.43 -7.40
N ALA A 802 -10.37 19.34 -6.31
CA ALA A 802 -11.54 18.45 -6.20
C ALA A 802 -12.59 18.65 -7.31
N LYS A 803 -12.62 19.84 -7.89
CA LYS A 803 -13.56 20.25 -8.93
C LYS A 803 -12.91 20.25 -10.31
N ASN A 804 -11.69 19.73 -10.44
CA ASN A 804 -10.84 19.80 -11.63
C ASN A 804 -10.65 21.26 -12.11
N ILE A 805 -10.47 22.19 -11.16
CA ILE A 805 -10.23 23.62 -11.43
C ILE A 805 -8.83 23.96 -10.98
N ASP A 806 -8.04 24.53 -11.89
CA ASP A 806 -6.71 25.04 -11.60
C ASP A 806 -6.71 26.59 -11.62
N PRO A 807 -6.59 27.28 -10.47
CA PRO A 807 -6.51 28.73 -10.46
C PRO A 807 -5.09 29.21 -10.87
N PRO A 808 -4.97 30.38 -11.50
CA PRO A 808 -3.68 30.89 -11.98
C PRO A 808 -2.67 31.15 -10.84
N PHE A 809 -1.57 30.39 -10.80
CA PHE A 809 -0.44 30.67 -9.90
C PHE A 809 0.70 31.49 -10.54
N ASP A 810 1.46 32.21 -9.71
CA ASP A 810 2.65 32.98 -10.15
C ASP A 810 3.86 32.05 -10.46
N ALA A 811 3.93 30.85 -9.87
CA ALA A 811 5.02 29.89 -10.12
C ALA A 811 4.73 28.85 -11.22
N GLU A 812 3.47 28.52 -11.52
CA GLU A 812 3.12 27.71 -12.70
C GLU A 812 3.37 28.49 -13.99
N GLN A 813 3.07 29.80 -13.96
CA GLN A 813 3.39 30.74 -15.04
C GLN A 813 4.90 30.98 -15.23
N ARG A 814 5.76 30.43 -14.35
CA ARG A 814 7.22 30.43 -14.46
C ARG A 814 7.83 29.03 -14.32
N SER A 815 6.98 27.99 -14.39
CA SER A 815 7.42 26.61 -14.21
C SER A 815 8.07 26.14 -15.50
N ARG A 816 9.40 26.12 -15.52
CA ARG A 816 10.17 25.54 -16.63
C ARG A 816 9.77 24.09 -16.92
N TYR A 817 9.24 23.38 -15.92
CA TYR A 817 8.72 22.03 -16.09
C TYR A 817 7.49 22.01 -17.01
N TRP A 818 6.49 22.86 -16.75
CA TRP A 818 5.29 22.92 -17.58
C TRP A 818 5.55 23.56 -18.93
N GLU A 819 6.44 24.55 -19.02
CA GLU A 819 6.89 25.13 -20.28
C GLU A 819 7.55 24.07 -21.18
N TYR A 820 8.39 23.20 -20.61
CA TYR A 820 9.00 22.10 -21.33
C TYR A 820 7.94 21.18 -21.94
N TRP A 821 6.99 20.69 -21.14
CA TRP A 821 5.94 19.79 -21.64
C TRP A 821 5.03 20.46 -22.66
N ALA A 822 4.63 21.71 -22.43
CA ALA A 822 3.85 22.49 -23.38
C ALA A 822 4.58 22.61 -24.73
N GLU A 823 5.89 22.83 -24.73
CA GLU A 823 6.69 22.86 -25.96
C GLU A 823 6.91 21.46 -26.57
N ALA A 824 7.10 20.43 -25.75
CA ALA A 824 7.34 19.08 -26.22
C ALA A 824 6.12 18.51 -26.98
N PHE A 825 4.91 18.87 -26.56
CA PHE A 825 3.64 18.57 -27.23
C PHE A 825 3.20 19.60 -28.28
N ARG A 826 4.09 20.49 -28.73
CA ARG A 826 3.75 21.49 -29.74
C ARG A 826 3.36 20.81 -31.06
N GLY A 827 2.12 21.05 -31.48
CA GLY A 827 1.57 20.48 -32.72
C GLY A 827 0.92 19.11 -32.55
N THR A 828 0.96 18.54 -31.34
CA THR A 828 0.24 17.32 -30.98
C THR A 828 -1.21 17.65 -30.62
N PRO A 829 -2.18 16.80 -30.95
CA PRO A 829 -3.56 16.97 -30.50
C PRO A 829 -3.64 17.07 -28.97
N VAL A 830 -4.51 17.95 -28.47
CA VAL A 830 -4.69 18.17 -27.03
C VAL A 830 -5.16 16.89 -26.32
N ALA A 831 -5.97 16.07 -26.98
CA ALA A 831 -6.42 14.79 -26.43
C ALA A 831 -5.25 13.83 -26.19
N GLU A 832 -4.35 13.70 -27.16
CA GLU A 832 -3.12 12.91 -27.03
C GLU A 832 -2.24 13.45 -25.92
N ALA A 833 -2.00 14.77 -25.89
CA ALA A 833 -1.20 15.39 -24.83
C ALA A 833 -1.79 15.14 -23.43
N SER A 834 -3.11 15.25 -23.27
CA SER A 834 -3.83 14.94 -22.03
C SER A 834 -3.62 13.49 -21.58
N ILE A 835 -3.78 12.53 -22.49
CA ILE A 835 -3.63 11.10 -22.18
C ILE A 835 -2.16 10.79 -21.83
N ARG A 836 -1.21 11.26 -22.63
CA ARG A 836 0.22 11.05 -22.40
C ARG A 836 0.71 11.70 -21.09
N MET A 837 0.17 12.86 -20.71
CA MET A 837 0.49 13.52 -19.44
C MET A 837 0.00 12.70 -18.23
N GLN A 838 -1.19 12.11 -18.30
CA GLN A 838 -1.67 11.20 -17.26
C GLN A 838 -0.79 9.95 -17.13
N GLN A 839 -0.41 9.37 -18.26
CA GLN A 839 0.47 8.19 -18.30
C GLN A 839 1.82 8.45 -17.63
N ILE A 840 2.51 9.55 -17.97
CA ILE A 840 3.79 9.88 -17.33
C ILE A 840 3.64 10.25 -15.86
N TYR A 841 2.54 10.93 -15.49
CA TYR A 841 2.28 11.27 -14.10
C TYR A 841 2.05 10.03 -13.25
N LEU A 842 1.24 9.08 -13.74
CA LEU A 842 1.09 7.76 -13.11
C LEU A 842 2.45 7.08 -12.93
N ARG A 843 3.27 7.01 -13.99
CA ARG A 843 4.61 6.39 -13.89
C ARG A 843 5.45 7.05 -12.81
N ALA A 844 5.43 8.38 -12.73
CA ALA A 844 6.21 9.12 -11.75
C ALA A 844 5.76 8.84 -10.30
N VAL A 845 4.44 8.95 -10.04
CA VAL A 845 3.87 8.68 -8.71
C VAL A 845 4.06 7.22 -8.34
N MET A 846 3.65 6.29 -9.19
CA MET A 846 3.67 4.87 -8.85
C MET A 846 5.07 4.28 -8.80
N ARG A 847 6.04 4.80 -9.55
CA ARG A 847 7.44 4.40 -9.34
C ARG A 847 7.93 4.75 -7.93
N HIS A 848 7.47 5.88 -7.37
CA HIS A 848 7.72 6.26 -5.98
C HIS A 848 6.96 5.38 -4.98
N GLU A 849 5.65 5.22 -5.15
CA GLU A 849 4.82 4.46 -4.19
C GLU A 849 5.15 2.97 -4.16
N VAL A 850 5.41 2.36 -5.32
CA VAL A 850 5.91 0.98 -5.40
C VAL A 850 7.29 0.87 -4.75
N GLY A 851 8.11 1.92 -4.81
CA GLY A 851 9.39 1.99 -4.10
C GLY A 851 9.24 1.79 -2.60
N HIS A 852 8.30 2.50 -1.97
CA HIS A 852 7.95 2.26 -0.56
C HIS A 852 7.42 0.84 -0.33
N SER A 853 6.69 0.29 -1.30
CA SER A 853 6.11 -1.06 -1.21
C SER A 853 7.13 -2.19 -1.34
N VAL A 854 8.34 -1.94 -1.83
CA VAL A 854 9.35 -3.00 -2.01
C VAL A 854 10.50 -2.96 -0.98
N GLY A 855 10.62 -1.88 -0.20
CA GLY A 855 11.59 -1.72 0.89
C GLY A 855 12.51 -0.51 0.71
#